data_AF-A0A200PY25-F1
#
_entry.id   AF-A0A200PY25-F1
#
_cell.length_a   1.000
_cell.length_b   1.000
_cell.length_c   1.000
_cell.angle_alpha   90.00
_cell.angle_beta   90.00
_cell.angle_gamma   90.00
#
_symmetry.space_group_name_H-M   'P 1'
#
loop_
_entity.id
_entity.type
_entity.pdbx_description
1 polymer ?
#
loop_
_entity_poly.entity_id
_entity_poly.type
_entity_poly.pdbx_seq_one_letter_code
_entity_poly.pdbx_strand_id
1 'polypeptide(L)'
;MGSRDGGGGGGRGLAGEMEVDAFRRLFPLRFFERHLLESIRPDARPLGTARDTSVALGAVASADGSALAKIGYTTMLAAIKMEVMTPSSESPDEGCVAIEFHMPPICSPLVRPGRPAEAAPVISKQLSDVILSSRMINLKELSLITGKVAWMAYLDVYCLDADGSLFDAALLSAVAAFSNLCIPVVSVNDDGRVIAVSSENREGKSMKEPLNKEKRKLTLSCIPFSLTCILHKKYILADPTAEEESVMETLVTVVLDSSSRLISLYKPGGPILAYTSVVQDCVALTRHRVKELQKILSEAISDMEGAAPAPEPRAPAPNYALTLPLRSLSSLVSEQDQVTSTNAAEAVALANAAVQAARNAASFSSVLNLITSSFDEIQNEDGGISELSDLSSLLMIRSSGVNRRRRKQRRKALKFFDEEDDDGVGSRSECMEKQRWSFRSSSSSSSSSVYLTAREEAEFSLNIKEGARLEAARKRIWGERRREEDEPTTSEWAEAVGMKRSNLERAMLRASQSRERITLSYRRLVVSIATAYQGKGLTLQDLIQEGSIGLLRGAERFDPEKGYKLSTYAYWWIKQAIIRALENKSRTIRLPGSMCEMVARIAKANTSLTRRLGRWPTYDEIADMIGIDVSIVRLASESSKSPISLDQTSSRLLHGCMTLQGRLEVKTNACRGAIDFTLISQVSRP
;
A
#
# COMPACT_ATOMS: atom_id res chain seq x y z
N MET A 1 -30.82 -42.95 49.26
CA MET A 1 -31.12 -43.50 47.92
C MET A 1 -30.12 -42.85 46.97
N GLY A 2 -28.94 -43.44 46.78
CA GLY A 2 -28.60 -44.26 45.60
C GLY A 2 -28.19 -43.31 44.46
N SER A 3 -26.92 -43.14 44.08
CA SER A 3 -26.00 -44.18 43.63
C SER A 3 -24.54 -43.73 43.70
N ARG A 4 -23.65 -44.72 43.69
CA ARG A 4 -22.20 -44.64 43.52
C ARG A 4 -21.83 -43.86 42.24
N ASP A 5 -20.78 -43.05 42.34
CA ASP A 5 -19.66 -42.95 41.38
C ASP A 5 -18.61 -42.07 42.09
N GLY A 6 -17.39 -42.53 42.35
CA GLY A 6 -16.48 -43.11 41.38
C GLY A 6 -15.37 -42.09 41.20
N GLY A 7 -14.24 -42.30 41.88
CA GLY A 7 -13.07 -41.42 41.82
C GLY A 7 -12.65 -41.16 40.38
N GLY A 8 -12.58 -39.87 40.03
CA GLY A 8 -12.19 -39.39 38.71
C GLY A 8 -11.58 -38.00 38.80
N GLY A 9 -10.67 -37.80 39.77
CA GLY A 9 -9.84 -36.61 39.84
C GLY A 9 -8.72 -36.70 38.82
N GLY A 10 -8.76 -35.88 37.77
CA GLY A 10 -7.64 -35.72 36.83
C GLY A 10 -8.00 -35.23 35.43
N GLY A 11 -9.25 -35.42 34.96
CA GLY A 11 -9.61 -35.14 33.55
C GLY A 11 -10.38 -33.84 33.26
N ARG A 12 -10.87 -33.11 34.28
CA ARG A 12 -11.75 -31.93 34.08
C ARG A 12 -11.02 -30.60 33.87
N GLY A 13 -9.71 -30.52 34.12
CA GLY A 13 -8.95 -29.27 33.98
C GLY A 13 -8.80 -28.82 32.54
N LEU A 14 -8.33 -29.70 31.66
CA LEU A 14 -8.01 -29.37 30.27
C LEU A 14 -9.26 -29.06 29.41
N ALA A 15 -10.37 -29.75 29.65
CA ALA A 15 -11.64 -29.47 28.97
C ALA A 15 -12.22 -28.11 29.39
N GLY A 16 -12.15 -27.78 30.68
CA GLY A 16 -12.56 -26.47 31.19
C GLY A 16 -11.68 -25.33 30.70
N GLU A 17 -10.36 -25.51 30.67
CA GLU A 17 -9.42 -24.52 30.12
C GLU A 17 -9.64 -24.29 28.62
N MET A 18 -9.84 -25.36 27.83
CA MET A 18 -10.19 -25.24 26.41
C MET A 18 -11.53 -24.54 26.18
N GLU A 19 -12.52 -24.78 27.03
CA GLU A 19 -13.82 -24.09 26.97
C GLU A 19 -13.69 -22.59 27.33
N VAL A 20 -12.86 -22.25 28.32
CA VAL A 20 -12.59 -20.86 28.72
C VAL A 20 -11.82 -20.11 27.63
N ASP A 21 -10.80 -20.72 27.05
CA ASP A 21 -10.03 -20.15 25.94
C ASP A 21 -10.87 -20.01 24.67
N ALA A 22 -11.71 -20.99 24.37
CA ALA A 22 -12.67 -20.91 23.27
C ALA A 22 -13.67 -19.76 23.52
N PHE A 23 -14.17 -19.62 24.75
CA PHE A 23 -15.07 -18.53 25.12
C PHE A 23 -14.40 -17.16 25.03
N ARG A 24 -13.14 -17.02 25.47
CA ARG A 24 -12.34 -15.79 25.34
C ARG A 24 -12.18 -15.36 23.89
N ARG A 25 -11.92 -16.30 22.97
CA ARG A 25 -11.78 -16.01 21.53
C ARG A 25 -13.10 -15.71 20.83
N LEU A 26 -14.18 -16.44 21.18
CA LEU A 26 -15.49 -16.28 20.55
C LEU A 26 -16.24 -15.04 21.04
N PHE A 27 -16.13 -14.72 22.34
CA PHE A 27 -16.88 -13.64 22.98
C PHE A 27 -15.97 -12.81 23.92
N PRO A 28 -14.93 -12.14 23.39
CA PRO A 28 -13.94 -11.45 24.22
C PRO A 28 -14.55 -10.37 25.11
N LEU A 29 -15.44 -9.53 24.57
CA LEU A 29 -16.15 -8.50 25.34
C LEU A 29 -16.87 -9.08 26.57
N ARG A 30 -17.63 -10.16 26.39
CA ARG A 30 -18.39 -10.78 27.49
C ARG A 30 -17.47 -11.46 28.51
N PHE A 31 -16.34 -11.98 28.07
CA PHE A 31 -15.33 -12.56 28.94
C PHE A 31 -14.74 -11.49 29.87
N PHE A 32 -14.29 -10.35 29.34
CA PHE A 32 -13.76 -9.27 30.16
C PHE A 32 -14.82 -8.65 31.07
N GLU A 33 -16.06 -8.49 30.60
CA GLU A 33 -17.15 -7.94 31.43
C GLU A 33 -17.47 -8.80 32.67
N ARG A 34 -17.34 -10.12 32.60
CA ARG A 34 -17.51 -11.00 33.77
C ARG A 34 -16.45 -10.72 34.85
N HIS A 35 -15.20 -10.57 34.43
CA HIS A 35 -14.09 -10.27 35.34
C HIS A 35 -14.22 -8.86 35.94
N LEU A 36 -14.67 -7.88 35.15
CA LEU A 36 -14.95 -6.53 35.64
C LEU A 36 -16.05 -6.48 36.71
N LEU A 37 -17.07 -7.36 36.64
CA LEU A 37 -18.09 -7.45 37.68
C LEU A 37 -17.49 -7.88 39.03
N GLU A 38 -16.49 -8.76 38.99
CA GLU A 38 -15.74 -9.23 40.16
C GLU A 38 -14.65 -8.23 40.60
N SER A 39 -14.46 -7.14 39.86
CA SER A 39 -13.41 -6.12 40.09
C SER A 39 -11.98 -6.66 40.06
N ILE A 40 -11.77 -7.77 39.34
CA ILE A 40 -10.49 -8.45 39.16
C ILE A 40 -10.25 -8.57 37.65
N ARG A 41 -9.00 -8.48 37.20
CA ARG A 41 -8.64 -8.73 35.80
C ARG A 41 -8.35 -10.21 35.54
N PRO A 42 -8.32 -10.67 34.27
CA PRO A 42 -7.90 -12.03 33.94
C PRO A 42 -6.53 -12.42 34.52
N ASP A 43 -5.63 -11.45 34.72
CA ASP A 43 -4.29 -11.65 35.31
C ASP A 43 -4.29 -11.61 36.86
N ALA A 44 -5.46 -11.68 37.50
CA ALA A 44 -5.67 -11.56 38.95
C ALA A 44 -5.28 -10.20 39.60
N ARG A 45 -4.86 -9.21 38.81
CA ARG A 45 -4.59 -7.83 39.28
C ARG A 45 -5.88 -7.02 39.52
N PRO A 46 -5.87 -6.08 40.47
CA PRO A 46 -6.98 -5.14 40.65
C PRO A 46 -7.00 -4.09 39.52
N LEU A 47 -8.14 -3.42 39.35
CA LEU A 47 -8.38 -2.51 38.21
C LEU A 47 -7.40 -1.31 38.14
N GLY A 48 -6.97 -0.79 39.29
CA GLY A 48 -6.12 0.41 39.38
C GLY A 48 -4.61 0.16 39.42
N THR A 49 -4.15 -1.09 39.51
CA THR A 49 -2.73 -1.42 39.58
C THR A 49 -2.18 -1.70 38.20
N ALA A 50 -1.03 -1.11 37.85
CA ALA A 50 -0.32 -1.33 36.60
C ALA A 50 0.61 -2.56 36.65
N ARG A 51 1.12 -3.02 35.50
CA ARG A 51 2.04 -4.16 35.42
C ARG A 51 3.40 -3.85 36.04
N ASP A 52 4.11 -4.91 36.40
CA ASP A 52 5.49 -4.83 36.87
C ASP A 52 6.35 -4.09 35.85
N THR A 53 7.08 -3.07 36.33
CA THR A 53 7.88 -2.20 35.48
C THR A 53 9.33 -2.27 35.87
N SER A 54 10.21 -2.48 34.89
CA SER A 54 11.65 -2.44 35.06
C SER A 54 12.29 -1.57 33.99
N VAL A 55 13.36 -0.87 34.38
CA VAL A 55 14.12 0.03 33.51
C VAL A 55 15.59 -0.33 33.66
N ALA A 56 16.25 -0.59 32.53
CA ALA A 56 17.70 -0.78 32.46
C ALA A 56 18.29 0.34 31.60
N LEU A 57 19.20 1.12 32.19
CA LEU A 57 19.92 2.17 31.50
C LEU A 57 21.15 1.58 30.77
N GLY A 58 21.60 2.21 29.69
CA GLY A 58 22.83 1.84 29.00
C GLY A 58 22.74 0.55 28.17
N ALA A 59 21.54 0.16 27.72
CA ALA A 59 21.32 -1.07 26.96
C ALA A 59 22.07 -1.14 25.62
N VAL A 60 22.35 0.02 25.00
CA VAL A 60 23.10 0.15 23.74
C VAL A 60 24.37 0.96 24.00
N ALA A 61 25.52 0.32 23.84
CA ALA A 61 26.83 0.94 24.09
C ALA A 61 27.27 1.93 23.00
N SER A 62 26.77 1.78 21.78
CA SER A 62 27.11 2.65 20.65
C SER A 62 26.36 3.99 20.64
N ALA A 63 25.33 4.13 21.47
CA ALA A 63 24.52 5.34 21.59
C ALA A 63 25.01 6.21 22.75
N ASP A 64 24.90 7.54 22.62
CA ASP A 64 25.32 8.51 23.65
C ASP A 64 24.41 8.47 24.89
N GLY A 65 23.18 7.99 24.72
CA GLY A 65 22.25 7.65 25.77
C GLY A 65 21.35 6.51 25.32
N SER A 66 21.13 5.52 26.17
CA SER A 66 20.24 4.40 25.86
C SER A 66 19.52 3.90 27.10
N ALA A 67 18.33 3.34 26.90
CA ALA A 67 17.54 2.71 27.93
C ALA A 67 16.62 1.63 27.36
N LEU A 68 16.41 0.57 28.13
CA LEU A 68 15.44 -0.48 27.88
C LEU A 68 14.37 -0.40 28.98
N ALA A 69 13.13 -0.15 28.62
CA ALA A 69 12.01 -0.16 29.54
C ALA A 69 11.09 -1.34 29.25
N LYS A 70 10.64 -2.01 30.31
CA LYS A 70 9.72 -3.14 30.24
C LYS A 70 8.55 -2.89 31.18
N ILE A 71 7.34 -2.92 30.65
CA ILE A 71 6.08 -2.86 31.39
C ILE A 71 5.33 -4.16 31.11
N GLY A 72 5.36 -5.11 32.05
CA GLY A 72 4.87 -6.46 31.81
C GLY A 72 5.63 -7.14 30.66
N TYR A 73 4.95 -7.42 29.54
CA TYR A 73 5.58 -7.93 28.32
C TYR A 73 5.97 -6.83 27.33
N THR A 74 5.30 -5.66 27.38
CA THR A 74 5.62 -4.53 26.50
C THR A 74 7.05 -4.06 26.76
N THR A 75 7.90 -4.20 25.75
CA THR A 75 9.33 -3.93 25.84
C THR A 75 9.74 -2.90 24.80
N MET A 76 10.33 -1.80 25.25
CA MET A 76 10.73 -0.66 24.43
C MET A 76 12.21 -0.36 24.63
N LEU A 77 12.93 -0.16 23.53
CA LEU A 77 14.33 0.26 23.53
C LEU A 77 14.41 1.70 23.01
N ALA A 78 14.98 2.60 23.80
CA ALA A 78 15.26 3.97 23.39
C ALA A 78 16.76 4.17 23.23
N ALA A 79 17.17 4.79 22.14
CA ALA A 79 18.55 5.16 21.85
C ALA A 79 18.61 6.62 21.40
N ILE A 80 19.56 7.37 21.94
CA ILE A 80 19.82 8.76 21.62
C ILE A 80 21.21 8.85 20.98
N LYS A 81 21.25 9.46 19.80
CA LYS A 81 22.48 9.77 19.10
C LYS A 81 22.59 11.28 18.89
N MET A 82 23.74 11.84 19.24
CA MET A 82 24.01 13.27 19.14
C MET A 82 24.80 13.58 17.86
N GLU A 83 24.31 14.53 17.07
CA GLU A 83 25.03 15.03 15.89
C GLU A 83 25.09 16.56 15.89
N VAL A 84 26.12 17.10 15.25
CA VAL A 84 26.31 18.54 15.15
C VAL A 84 25.55 19.05 13.92
N MET A 85 24.70 20.06 14.09
CA MET A 85 23.91 20.66 13.03
C MET A 85 24.03 22.19 12.98
N THR A 86 23.58 22.79 11.89
CA THR A 86 23.32 24.23 11.80
C THR A 86 21.90 24.52 12.27
N PRO A 87 21.67 25.36 13.29
CA PRO A 87 20.33 25.68 13.77
C PRO A 87 19.51 26.45 12.73
N SER A 88 18.19 26.45 12.88
CA SER A 88 17.29 27.22 12.01
C SER A 88 17.48 28.73 12.22
N SER A 89 17.13 29.53 11.22
CA SER A 89 17.20 30.98 11.30
C SER A 89 16.17 31.59 12.27
N GLU A 90 15.13 30.84 12.64
CA GLU A 90 14.07 31.30 13.55
C GLU A 90 14.49 31.23 15.03
N SER A 91 15.31 30.23 15.40
CA SER A 91 15.77 29.99 16.77
C SER A 91 17.27 29.63 16.79
N PRO A 92 18.17 30.62 16.60
CA PRO A 92 19.62 30.39 16.46
C PRO A 92 20.32 29.97 17.76
N ASP A 93 19.69 30.21 18.91
CA ASP A 93 20.23 29.95 20.25
C ASP A 93 19.75 28.62 20.85
N GLU A 94 19.08 27.79 20.05
CA GLU A 94 18.46 26.54 20.50
C GLU A 94 18.95 25.35 19.68
N GLY A 95 19.22 24.24 20.35
CA GLY A 95 19.39 22.93 19.72
C GLY A 95 18.05 22.31 19.32
N CYS A 96 18.11 21.20 18.59
CA CYS A 96 16.93 20.51 18.11
C CYS A 96 16.90 19.05 18.59
N VAL A 97 15.69 18.52 18.80
CA VAL A 97 15.45 17.12 19.15
C VAL A 97 14.50 16.54 18.12
N ALA A 98 14.93 15.48 17.45
CA ALA A 98 14.11 14.71 16.52
C ALA A 98 13.75 13.37 17.17
N ILE A 99 12.46 13.04 17.20
CA ILE A 99 11.93 11.85 17.88
C ILE A 99 11.25 10.95 16.86
N GLU A 100 11.78 9.75 16.66
CA GLU A 100 11.20 8.74 15.78
C GLU A 100 10.80 7.50 16.57
N PHE A 101 9.61 6.97 16.25
CA PHE A 101 9.09 5.75 16.87
C PHE A 101 8.98 4.66 15.81
N HIS A 102 9.72 3.58 16.00
CA HIS A 102 9.82 2.45 15.09
C HIS A 102 9.06 1.25 15.66
N MET A 103 8.19 0.70 14.83
CA MET A 103 7.44 -0.52 15.14
C MET A 103 7.82 -1.62 14.14
N PRO A 104 8.91 -2.37 14.38
CA PRO A 104 9.35 -3.45 13.49
C PRO A 104 8.39 -4.65 13.54
N PRO A 105 8.29 -5.49 12.48
CA PRO A 105 7.36 -6.63 12.46
C PRO A 105 7.55 -7.69 13.57
N ILE A 106 8.70 -7.68 14.26
CA ILE A 106 8.96 -8.57 15.40
C ILE A 106 8.05 -8.27 16.60
N CYS A 107 7.57 -7.03 16.74
CA CYS A 107 6.83 -6.62 17.93
C CYS A 107 5.39 -7.11 18.00
N SER A 108 4.75 -7.34 16.85
CA SER A 108 3.35 -7.75 16.78
C SER A 108 3.02 -8.35 15.43
N PRO A 109 2.19 -9.42 15.38
CA PRO A 109 1.72 -9.99 14.12
C PRO A 109 0.82 -9.03 13.31
N LEU A 110 0.34 -7.93 13.93
CA LEU A 110 -0.44 -6.90 13.26
C LEU A 110 0.41 -6.05 12.31
N VAL A 111 1.71 -5.96 12.57
CA VAL A 111 2.63 -5.09 11.83
C VAL A 111 3.21 -5.84 10.65
N ARG A 112 2.90 -5.37 9.44
CA ARG A 112 3.42 -5.96 8.20
C ARG A 112 4.64 -5.19 7.70
N PRO A 113 5.66 -5.85 7.14
CA PRO A 113 6.79 -5.17 6.53
C PRO A 113 6.35 -4.26 5.38
N GLY A 114 6.96 -3.08 5.27
CA GLY A 114 6.79 -2.13 4.16
C GLY A 114 5.67 -1.09 4.32
N ARG A 115 4.70 -1.29 5.24
CA ARG A 115 3.74 -0.25 5.63
C ARG A 115 4.03 0.17 7.08
N PRO A 116 4.23 1.47 7.37
CA PRO A 116 4.37 1.92 8.76
C PRO A 116 3.08 1.63 9.53
N ALA A 117 3.22 1.14 10.76
CA ALA A 117 2.07 0.91 11.64
C ALA A 117 1.33 2.22 11.91
N GLU A 118 -0.01 2.20 11.95
CA GLU A 118 -0.81 3.41 12.15
C GLU A 118 -0.52 4.10 13.50
N ALA A 119 -0.19 3.31 14.53
CA ALA A 119 0.15 3.82 15.86
C ALA A 119 1.51 4.56 15.90
N ALA A 120 2.46 4.20 15.03
CA ALA A 120 3.82 4.71 15.09
C ALA A 120 3.96 6.23 14.90
N PRO A 121 3.41 6.85 13.83
CA PRO A 121 3.49 8.29 13.65
C PRO A 121 2.68 9.07 14.70
N VAL A 122 1.60 8.48 15.22
CA VAL A 122 0.78 9.09 16.28
C VAL A 122 1.59 9.18 17.58
N ILE A 123 2.25 8.09 17.98
CA ILE A 123 3.09 8.04 19.18
C ILE A 123 4.31 8.95 19.03
N SER A 124 4.99 8.95 17.88
CA SER A 124 6.13 9.85 17.61
C SER A 124 5.73 11.32 17.79
N LYS A 125 4.59 11.74 17.22
CA LYS A 125 4.09 13.11 17.40
C LYS A 125 3.73 13.41 18.86
N GLN A 126 3.05 12.49 19.55
CA GLN A 126 2.69 12.66 20.95
C GLN A 126 3.91 12.79 21.87
N LEU A 127 4.95 11.99 21.65
CA LEU A 127 6.20 12.09 22.40
C LEU A 127 6.88 13.44 22.17
N SER A 128 6.92 13.91 20.92
CA SER A 128 7.43 15.24 20.59
C SER A 128 6.66 16.34 21.31
N ASP A 129 5.33 16.32 21.24
CA ASP A 129 4.47 17.30 21.90
C ASP A 129 4.66 17.29 23.43
N VAL A 130 4.78 16.11 24.05
CA VAL A 130 4.99 15.97 25.51
C VAL A 130 6.38 16.44 25.94
N ILE A 131 7.43 16.07 25.23
CA ILE A 131 8.81 16.44 25.60
C ILE A 131 9.03 17.95 25.42
N LEU A 132 8.49 18.54 24.35
CA LEU A 132 8.57 19.98 24.11
C LEU A 132 7.70 20.78 25.09
N SER A 133 6.46 20.33 25.35
CA SER A 133 5.55 21.03 26.28
C SER A 133 5.99 20.95 27.75
N SER A 134 6.58 19.81 28.16
CA SER A 134 7.11 19.62 29.51
C SER A 134 8.35 20.47 29.80
N ARG A 135 9.03 20.98 28.77
CA ARG A 135 10.35 21.65 28.87
C ARG A 135 11.35 20.80 29.65
N MET A 136 11.28 19.48 29.46
CA MET A 136 12.18 18.52 30.11
C MET A 136 13.65 18.85 29.79
N ILE A 137 13.92 19.25 28.55
CA ILE A 137 15.26 19.54 28.02
C ILE A 137 15.39 21.05 27.79
N ASN A 138 16.48 21.63 28.29
CA ASN A 138 16.82 23.01 27.99
C ASN A 138 17.57 23.08 26.64
N LEU A 139 16.86 23.46 25.57
CA LEU A 139 17.43 23.51 24.22
C LEU A 139 18.60 24.51 24.10
N LYS A 140 18.71 25.48 25.01
CA LYS A 140 19.83 26.43 25.05
C LYS A 140 21.15 25.77 25.44
N GLU A 141 21.11 24.75 26.30
CA GLU A 141 22.30 23.96 26.70
C GLU A 141 22.86 23.14 25.54
N LEU A 142 22.03 22.89 24.52
CA LEU A 142 22.39 22.19 23.30
C LEU A 142 22.99 23.13 22.23
N SER A 143 22.95 24.46 22.43
CA SER A 143 23.61 25.40 21.52
C SER A 143 25.12 25.49 21.83
N LEU A 144 25.96 25.38 20.80
CA LEU A 144 27.42 25.51 20.95
C LEU A 144 27.86 26.92 20.56
N ILE A 145 27.53 27.33 19.33
CA ILE A 145 27.80 28.66 18.78
C ILE A 145 26.49 29.17 18.19
N THR A 146 25.93 30.20 18.82
CA THR A 146 24.68 30.86 18.42
C THR A 146 24.64 31.13 16.90
N GLY A 147 23.65 30.56 16.22
CA GLY A 147 23.41 30.76 14.79
C GLY A 147 24.37 30.05 13.83
N LYS A 148 25.37 29.32 14.32
CA LYS A 148 26.29 28.55 13.46
C LYS A 148 26.23 27.06 13.73
N VAL A 149 26.28 26.67 15.00
CA VAL A 149 26.44 25.27 15.38
C VAL A 149 25.64 24.97 16.64
N ALA A 150 24.76 23.97 16.56
CA ALA A 150 23.98 23.46 17.67
C ALA A 150 23.94 21.93 17.62
N TRP A 151 23.62 21.31 18.75
CA TRP A 151 23.38 19.87 18.81
C TRP A 151 22.00 19.51 18.28
N MET A 152 21.97 18.42 17.52
CA MET A 152 20.76 17.67 17.16
C MET A 152 20.79 16.35 17.94
N ALA A 153 19.76 16.12 18.75
CA ALA A 153 19.55 14.84 19.42
C ALA A 153 18.52 14.02 18.64
N TYR A 154 18.95 12.89 18.08
CA TYR A 154 18.04 11.91 17.47
C TYR A 154 17.67 10.87 18.51
N LEU A 155 16.41 10.87 18.95
CA LEU A 155 15.84 9.86 19.81
C LEU A 155 15.06 8.85 18.95
N ASP A 156 15.59 7.64 18.85
CA ASP A 156 14.92 6.52 18.20
C ASP A 156 14.36 5.58 19.28
N VAL A 157 13.04 5.37 19.24
CA VAL A 157 12.35 4.43 20.13
C VAL A 157 11.91 3.21 19.31
N TYR A 158 12.46 2.05 19.61
CA TYR A 158 12.14 0.77 19.00
C TYR A 158 11.22 -0.05 19.89
N CYS A 159 10.06 -0.43 19.37
CA CYS A 159 9.18 -1.40 20.01
C CYS A 159 9.69 -2.82 19.74
N LEU A 160 10.08 -3.55 20.78
CA LEU A 160 10.53 -4.94 20.67
C LEU A 160 9.37 -5.92 20.82
N ASP A 161 8.47 -5.64 21.76
CA ASP A 161 7.27 -6.45 22.02
C ASP A 161 6.11 -5.50 22.39
N ALA A 162 4.96 -5.69 21.76
CA ALA A 162 3.81 -4.80 21.82
C ALA A 162 2.61 -5.48 22.49
N ASP A 163 2.56 -5.42 23.83
CA ASP A 163 1.49 -6.01 24.66
C ASP A 163 0.63 -4.94 25.35
N GLY A 164 0.34 -3.84 24.66
CA GLY A 164 -0.52 -2.75 25.17
C GLY A 164 0.21 -1.70 26.01
N SER A 165 -0.44 -0.55 26.19
CA SER A 165 0.10 0.68 26.78
C SER A 165 1.43 1.14 26.14
N LEU A 166 1.47 1.14 24.81
CA LEU A 166 2.67 1.47 24.03
C LEU A 166 3.23 2.85 24.35
N PHE A 167 2.36 3.84 24.58
CA PHE A 167 2.77 5.21 24.87
C PHE A 167 3.48 5.32 26.23
N ASP A 168 3.00 4.62 27.27
CA ASP A 168 3.59 4.69 28.60
C ASP A 168 4.99 4.08 28.63
N ALA A 169 5.15 2.94 27.97
CA ALA A 169 6.46 2.30 27.83
C ALA A 169 7.43 3.15 27.01
N ALA A 170 6.95 3.80 25.94
CA ALA A 170 7.76 4.66 25.08
C ALA A 170 8.19 5.95 25.77
N LEU A 171 7.30 6.58 26.55
CA LEU A 171 7.66 7.79 27.31
C LEU A 171 8.65 7.45 28.43
N LEU A 172 8.44 6.32 29.13
CA LEU A 172 9.36 5.87 30.18
C LEU A 172 10.76 5.55 29.63
N SER A 173 10.85 4.86 28.49
CA SER A 173 12.14 4.57 27.84
C SER A 173 12.84 5.83 27.36
N ALA A 174 12.10 6.79 26.78
CA ALA A 174 12.64 8.08 26.34
C ALA A 174 13.22 8.88 27.52
N VAL A 175 12.46 9.02 28.61
CA VAL A 175 12.90 9.70 29.84
C VAL A 175 14.15 9.03 30.42
N ALA A 176 14.14 7.70 30.48
CA ALA A 176 15.29 6.93 30.96
C ALA A 176 16.52 7.14 30.07
N ALA A 177 16.36 7.14 28.74
CA ALA A 177 17.47 7.40 27.81
C ALA A 177 18.04 8.81 27.98
N PHE A 178 17.19 9.83 28.15
CA PHE A 178 17.64 11.21 28.42
C PHE A 178 18.34 11.35 29.76
N SER A 179 17.94 10.59 30.79
CA SER A 179 18.62 10.59 32.09
C SER A 179 20.05 10.00 32.03
N ASN A 180 20.29 9.10 31.06
CA ASN A 180 21.59 8.49 30.80
C ASN A 180 22.43 9.25 29.76
N LEU A 181 21.87 10.29 29.11
CA LEU A 181 22.52 10.97 28.01
C LEU A 181 23.81 11.68 28.44
N CYS A 182 24.92 11.32 27.79
CA CYS A 182 26.21 11.97 27.95
C CYS A 182 26.55 12.77 26.68
N ILE A 183 26.59 14.10 26.79
CA ILE A 183 26.95 14.97 25.67
C ILE A 183 28.45 14.78 25.34
N PRO A 184 28.80 14.38 24.10
CA PRO A 184 30.18 14.18 23.71
C PRO A 184 30.95 15.51 23.60
N VAL A 185 32.29 15.42 23.69
CA VAL A 185 33.17 16.59 23.56
C VAL A 185 33.34 16.94 22.08
N VAL A 186 33.43 18.24 21.78
CA VAL A 186 33.50 18.74 20.42
C VAL A 186 34.79 19.53 20.22
N SER A 187 35.47 19.29 19.11
CA SER A 187 36.63 20.07 18.67
C SER A 187 36.35 20.78 17.34
N VAL A 188 37.05 21.89 17.13
CA VAL A 188 37.02 22.62 15.86
C VAL A 188 38.24 22.20 15.06
N ASN A 189 38.02 21.68 13.84
CA ASN A 189 39.10 21.36 12.92
C ASN A 189 39.67 22.64 12.27
N ASP A 190 40.87 22.52 11.68
CA ASP A 190 41.56 23.62 11.00
C ASP A 190 40.76 24.24 9.84
N ASP A 191 39.80 23.50 9.27
CA ASP A 191 38.88 23.95 8.22
C ASP A 191 37.63 24.71 8.76
N GLY A 192 37.54 24.95 10.07
CA GLY A 192 36.40 25.61 10.73
C GLY A 192 35.16 24.72 10.88
N ARG A 193 35.24 23.43 10.53
CA ARG A 193 34.19 22.45 10.79
C ARG A 193 34.30 21.88 12.20
N VAL A 194 33.16 21.79 12.86
CA VAL A 194 33.02 21.35 14.25
C VAL A 194 32.68 19.86 14.25
N ILE A 195 33.54 19.01 14.83
CA ILE A 195 33.36 17.55 14.86
C ILE A 195 33.31 17.06 16.31
N ALA A 196 32.38 16.13 16.59
CA ALA A 196 32.33 15.42 17.87
C ALA A 196 33.52 14.45 17.98
N VAL A 197 34.30 14.57 19.05
CA VAL A 197 35.44 13.69 19.34
C VAL A 197 34.92 12.39 19.93
N SER A 198 34.75 11.36 19.09
CA SER A 198 34.54 9.99 19.53
C SER A 198 35.84 9.39 20.09
N SER A 199 35.73 8.51 21.08
CA SER A 199 36.88 7.91 21.80
C SER A 199 37.88 7.18 20.90
N GLU A 200 37.50 6.80 19.68
CA GLU A 200 38.33 6.09 18.69
C GLU A 200 39.32 6.99 17.92
N ASN A 201 39.12 8.32 17.90
CA ASN A 201 39.91 9.25 17.06
C ASN A 201 41.13 9.87 17.76
N ARG A 202 41.62 9.30 18.87
CA ARG A 202 42.74 9.87 19.66
C ARG A 202 44.12 9.78 19.00
N GLU A 203 44.31 9.02 17.92
CA GLU A 203 45.66 8.67 17.44
C GLU A 203 46.21 9.44 16.23
N GLY A 204 45.56 10.50 15.73
CA GLY A 204 46.26 11.28 14.69
C GLY A 204 45.54 12.48 14.09
N LYS A 205 45.75 13.66 14.70
CA LYS A 205 46.12 14.94 14.05
C LYS A 205 46.05 16.08 15.07
N SER A 206 46.88 17.10 14.85
CA SER A 206 47.11 18.28 15.70
C SER A 206 45.84 18.91 16.26
N MET A 207 45.65 18.78 17.58
CA MET A 207 44.53 19.35 18.33
C MET A 207 44.72 20.87 18.56
N LYS A 208 43.78 21.70 18.09
CA LYS A 208 43.45 22.99 18.71
C LYS A 208 42.51 22.77 19.91
N GLU A 209 42.44 23.78 20.78
CA GLU A 209 41.77 23.75 22.08
C GLU A 209 40.39 23.08 22.05
N PRO A 210 40.13 22.08 22.91
CA PRO A 210 38.78 21.53 23.06
C PRO A 210 37.87 22.60 23.65
N LEU A 211 36.74 22.88 22.97
CA LEU A 211 35.74 23.85 23.43
C LEU A 211 35.06 23.40 24.74
N ASN A 212 35.13 22.11 25.08
CA ASN A 212 34.63 21.53 26.32
C ASN A 212 35.65 20.53 26.90
N LYS A 213 35.87 20.56 28.22
CA LYS A 213 36.94 19.78 28.84
C LYS A 213 36.57 18.32 29.13
N GLU A 214 35.28 17.96 29.23
CA GLU A 214 34.81 16.61 29.62
C GLU A 214 33.42 16.27 29.06
N LYS A 215 33.05 14.97 29.03
CA LYS A 215 31.68 14.50 28.75
C LYS A 215 30.74 15.02 29.85
N ARG A 216 29.62 15.65 29.48
CA ARG A 216 28.67 16.24 30.46
C ARG A 216 27.33 15.50 30.43
N LYS A 217 26.77 15.21 31.60
CA LYS A 217 25.37 14.75 31.73
C LYS A 217 24.41 15.92 31.52
N LEU A 218 23.26 15.67 30.89
CA LEU A 218 22.22 16.67 30.67
C LEU A 218 21.45 16.95 31.98
N THR A 219 21.10 18.21 32.25
CA THR A 219 20.23 18.55 33.40
C THR A 219 18.77 18.47 32.99
N LEU A 220 18.00 17.60 33.65
CA LEU A 220 16.55 17.45 33.42
C LEU A 220 15.79 18.22 34.50
N SER A 221 14.92 19.14 34.10
CA SER A 221 14.20 20.02 35.03
C SER A 221 12.81 19.49 35.43
N CYS A 222 12.06 18.96 34.47
CA CYS A 222 10.71 18.44 34.63
C CYS A 222 10.63 17.07 33.93
N ILE A 223 10.32 16.01 34.66
CA ILE A 223 10.31 14.64 34.13
C ILE A 223 8.85 14.21 33.95
N PRO A 224 8.37 14.04 32.70
CA PRO A 224 7.00 13.61 32.43
C PRO A 224 6.84 12.09 32.59
N PHE A 225 5.77 11.67 33.24
CA PHE A 225 5.32 10.28 33.30
C PHE A 225 3.87 10.18 32.85
N SER A 226 3.53 9.11 32.14
CA SER A 226 2.17 8.88 31.65
C SER A 226 1.54 7.64 32.26
N LEU A 227 0.21 7.64 32.26
CA LEU A 227 -0.60 6.47 32.50
C LEU A 227 -1.76 6.45 31.52
N THR A 228 -1.85 5.37 30.76
CA THR A 228 -2.97 5.06 29.88
C THR A 228 -4.02 4.29 30.63
N CYS A 229 -5.27 4.73 30.54
CA CYS A 229 -6.42 4.15 31.20
C CYS A 229 -7.50 3.78 30.18
N ILE A 230 -8.09 2.60 30.31
CA ILE A 230 -9.34 2.25 29.62
C ILE A 230 -10.52 2.69 30.48
N LEU A 231 -11.49 3.32 29.84
CA LEU A 231 -12.77 3.68 30.43
C LEU A 231 -13.84 2.74 29.87
N HIS A 232 -14.35 1.83 30.69
CA HIS A 232 -15.45 0.94 30.30
C HIS A 232 -16.61 0.99 31.28
N LYS A 233 -17.77 1.48 30.83
CA LYS A 233 -18.98 1.67 31.65
C LYS A 233 -18.66 2.51 32.91
N LYS A 234 -18.54 1.85 34.07
CA LYS A 234 -18.24 2.47 35.38
C LYS A 234 -16.84 2.13 35.90
N TYR A 235 -16.07 1.35 35.14
CA TYR A 235 -14.77 0.82 35.56
C TYR A 235 -13.65 1.57 34.85
N ILE A 236 -12.60 1.88 35.63
CA ILE A 236 -11.37 2.50 35.14
C ILE A 236 -10.26 1.45 35.26
N LEU A 237 -9.62 1.13 34.15
CA LEU A 237 -8.53 0.17 34.08
C LEU A 237 -7.23 0.91 33.79
N ALA A 238 -6.29 0.94 34.74
CA ALA A 238 -4.95 1.52 34.55
C ALA A 238 -4.02 0.55 33.79
N ASP A 239 -3.20 0.99 32.84
CA ASP A 239 -2.25 0.16 32.07
C ASP A 239 -2.89 -1.10 31.46
N PRO A 240 -3.58 -0.96 30.31
CA PRO A 240 -4.25 -2.05 29.63
C PRO A 240 -3.30 -2.96 28.84
N THR A 241 -3.69 -4.22 28.68
CA THR A 241 -3.01 -5.16 27.76
C THR A 241 -3.49 -4.99 26.32
N ALA A 242 -2.73 -5.52 25.35
CA ALA A 242 -3.10 -5.42 23.93
C ALA A 242 -4.50 -6.02 23.63
N GLU A 243 -4.86 -7.10 24.32
CA GLU A 243 -6.20 -7.68 24.20
C GLU A 243 -7.29 -6.77 24.77
N GLU A 244 -7.06 -6.15 25.93
CA GLU A 244 -8.00 -5.20 26.53
C GLU A 244 -8.21 -3.98 25.63
N GLU A 245 -7.14 -3.45 25.02
CA GLU A 245 -7.19 -2.34 24.06
C GLU A 245 -7.97 -2.69 22.79
N SER A 246 -7.84 -3.93 22.29
CA SER A 246 -8.56 -4.37 21.08
C SER A 246 -10.07 -4.50 21.28
N VAL A 247 -10.48 -4.70 22.53
CA VAL A 247 -11.86 -4.99 22.93
C VAL A 247 -12.59 -3.72 23.37
N MET A 248 -11.91 -2.85 24.12
CA MET A 248 -12.54 -1.69 24.76
C MET A 248 -12.33 -0.42 23.96
N GLU A 249 -13.42 0.32 23.70
CA GLU A 249 -13.42 1.40 22.70
C GLU A 249 -12.88 2.75 23.19
N THR A 250 -12.73 2.96 24.50
CA THR A 250 -12.36 4.28 25.07
C THR A 250 -11.06 4.21 25.86
N LEU A 251 -10.02 4.82 25.30
CA LEU A 251 -8.70 4.99 25.90
C LEU A 251 -8.48 6.46 26.27
N VAL A 252 -7.89 6.71 27.44
CA VAL A 252 -7.48 8.03 27.89
C VAL A 252 -6.06 7.94 28.44
N THR A 253 -5.16 8.74 27.89
CA THR A 253 -3.78 8.84 28.35
C THR A 253 -3.60 10.16 29.09
N VAL A 254 -3.12 10.08 30.33
CA VAL A 254 -2.86 11.24 31.19
C VAL A 254 -1.36 11.35 31.41
N VAL A 255 -0.79 12.53 31.16
CA VAL A 255 0.64 12.80 31.38
C VAL A 255 0.80 13.82 32.48
N LEU A 256 1.53 13.45 33.53
CA LEU A 256 1.86 14.30 34.66
C LEU A 256 3.37 14.51 34.76
N ASP A 257 3.76 15.68 35.25
CA ASP A 257 5.13 15.97 35.66
C ASP A 257 5.47 15.30 37.00
N SER A 258 6.75 15.24 37.36
CA SER A 258 7.22 14.79 38.69
C SER A 258 6.57 15.57 39.84
N SER A 259 6.24 16.84 39.59
CA SER A 259 5.47 17.70 40.51
C SER A 259 3.95 17.45 40.49
N SER A 260 3.47 16.37 39.86
CA SER A 260 2.05 16.03 39.70
C SER A 260 1.21 17.09 38.99
N ARG A 261 1.82 17.93 38.15
CA ARG A 261 1.13 18.89 37.28
C ARG A 261 0.72 18.23 35.98
N LEU A 262 -0.49 18.51 35.50
CA LEU A 262 -0.98 17.98 34.24
C LEU A 262 -0.29 18.69 33.06
N ILE A 263 0.33 17.90 32.18
CA ILE A 263 1.01 18.39 30.97
C ILE A 263 0.08 18.22 29.78
N SER A 264 -0.34 16.98 29.54
CA SER A 264 -1.23 16.64 28.43
C SER A 264 -2.26 15.59 28.85
N LEU A 265 -3.41 15.65 28.20
CA LEU A 265 -4.46 14.64 28.28
C LEU A 265 -4.85 14.29 26.85
N TYR A 266 -4.76 13.02 26.50
CA TYR A 266 -5.03 12.54 25.16
C TYR A 266 -6.17 11.52 25.17
N LYS A 267 -7.14 11.73 24.29
CA LYS A 267 -8.26 10.82 24.03
C LYS A 267 -8.40 10.66 22.51
N PRO A 268 -8.04 9.51 21.92
CA PRO A 268 -8.11 9.30 20.47
C PRO A 268 -9.55 9.19 19.94
N GLY A 269 -10.49 8.75 20.77
CA GLY A 269 -11.88 8.51 20.37
C GLY A 269 -12.68 7.78 21.45
N GLY A 270 -13.90 7.35 21.10
CA GLY A 270 -14.76 6.52 21.95
C GLY A 270 -16.05 7.20 22.46
N PRO A 271 -17.13 6.44 22.67
CA PRO A 271 -18.49 6.94 22.93
C PRO A 271 -18.65 7.62 24.29
N ILE A 272 -17.80 7.33 25.26
CA ILE A 272 -17.94 7.84 26.63
C ILE A 272 -17.36 9.27 26.70
N LEU A 273 -18.23 10.27 26.86
CA LEU A 273 -17.84 11.59 27.35
C LEU A 273 -17.47 11.43 28.83
N ALA A 274 -16.19 11.55 29.15
CA ALA A 274 -15.75 11.41 30.53
C ALA A 274 -16.37 12.53 31.37
N TYR A 275 -17.23 12.16 32.32
CA TYR A 275 -17.62 13.09 33.38
C TYR A 275 -16.36 13.60 34.06
N THR A 276 -16.37 14.85 34.51
CA THR A 276 -15.22 15.49 35.17
C THR A 276 -14.68 14.67 36.34
N SER A 277 -15.54 13.95 37.05
CA SER A 277 -15.17 13.03 38.13
C SER A 277 -14.29 11.87 37.64
N VAL A 278 -14.61 11.25 36.50
CA VAL A 278 -13.86 10.11 35.96
C VAL A 278 -12.45 10.54 35.54
N VAL A 279 -12.33 11.75 34.96
CA VAL A 279 -11.01 12.31 34.61
C VAL A 279 -10.20 12.60 35.86
N GLN A 280 -10.83 13.12 36.93
CA GLN A 280 -10.17 13.35 38.22
C GLN A 280 -9.67 12.04 38.84
N ASP A 281 -10.46 10.97 38.76
CA ASP A 281 -10.08 9.63 39.23
C ASP A 281 -8.89 9.07 38.43
N CYS A 282 -8.90 9.22 37.09
CA CYS A 282 -7.76 8.87 36.25
C CYS A 282 -6.50 9.66 36.66
N VAL A 283 -6.61 10.97 36.86
CA VAL A 283 -5.50 11.81 37.31
C VAL A 283 -4.99 11.38 38.69
N ALA A 284 -5.88 10.97 39.61
CA ALA A 284 -5.50 10.48 40.92
C ALA A 284 -4.70 9.16 40.83
N LEU A 285 -5.14 8.22 39.97
CA LEU A 285 -4.40 6.98 39.67
C LEU A 285 -3.03 7.28 39.05
N THR A 286 -2.96 8.23 38.10
CA THR A 286 -1.69 8.63 37.48
C THR A 286 -0.73 9.21 38.52
N ARG A 287 -1.19 10.03 39.47
CA ARG A 287 -0.33 10.56 40.56
C ARG A 287 0.28 9.46 41.41
N HIS A 288 -0.48 8.40 41.70
CA HIS A 288 0.06 7.25 42.43
C HIS A 288 1.16 6.57 41.60
N ARG A 289 0.89 6.34 40.31
CA ARG A 289 1.84 5.68 39.41
C ARG A 289 3.12 6.49 39.17
N VAL A 290 3.03 7.82 39.07
CA VAL A 290 4.19 8.71 38.90
C VAL A 290 5.20 8.53 40.05
N LYS A 291 4.72 8.43 41.29
CA LYS A 291 5.59 8.23 42.45
C LYS A 291 6.33 6.89 42.40
N GLU A 292 5.65 5.85 41.92
CA GLU A 292 6.23 4.52 41.75
C GLU A 292 7.28 4.50 40.64
N LEU A 293 6.97 5.06 39.47
CA LEU A 293 7.90 5.15 38.34
C LEU A 293 9.12 6.02 38.67
N GLN A 294 8.93 7.11 39.42
CA GLN A 294 10.03 7.96 39.88
C GLN A 294 10.99 7.18 40.80
N LYS A 295 10.45 6.32 41.67
CA LYS A 295 11.27 5.46 42.52
C LYS A 295 12.08 4.46 41.68
N ILE A 296 11.43 3.76 40.75
CA ILE A 296 12.09 2.80 39.85
C ILE A 296 13.18 3.48 39.02
N LEU A 297 12.92 4.68 38.49
CA LEU A 297 13.91 5.44 37.73
C LEU A 297 15.11 5.84 38.62
N SER A 298 14.87 6.30 39.85
CA SER A 298 15.94 6.65 40.78
C SER A 298 16.80 5.45 41.18
N GLU A 299 16.19 4.27 41.35
CA GLU A 299 16.90 3.01 41.61
C GLU A 299 17.78 2.61 40.42
N ALA A 300 17.24 2.68 39.20
CA ALA A 300 17.99 2.37 37.97
C ALA A 300 19.19 3.32 37.74
N ILE A 301 19.05 4.61 38.09
CA ILE A 301 20.16 5.57 38.02
C ILE A 301 21.26 5.20 39.03
N SER A 302 20.88 4.79 40.25
CA SER A 302 21.85 4.38 41.27
C SER A 302 22.59 3.09 40.91
N ASP A 303 21.92 2.13 40.27
CA ASP A 303 22.53 0.86 39.86
C ASP A 303 23.62 1.07 38.80
N MET A 304 23.43 2.02 37.87
CA MET A 304 24.44 2.37 36.86
C MET A 304 25.69 3.00 37.45
N GLU A 305 25.55 3.85 38.46
CA GLU A 305 26.72 4.48 39.11
C GLU A 305 27.53 3.47 39.92
N GLY A 306 26.93 2.33 40.31
CA GLY A 306 27.60 1.19 40.97
C GLY A 306 28.26 0.18 40.03
N ALA A 307 27.89 0.13 38.75
CA ALA A 307 28.44 -0.80 37.76
C ALA A 307 29.73 -0.23 37.11
N ALA A 308 30.89 -0.75 37.51
CA ALA A 308 32.16 -0.40 36.87
C ALA A 308 32.13 -0.73 35.35
N PRO A 309 32.70 0.12 34.48
CA PRO A 309 32.64 -0.09 33.04
C PRO A 309 33.35 -1.39 32.65
N ALA A 310 32.65 -2.26 31.92
CA ALA A 310 33.22 -3.47 31.35
C ALA A 310 34.39 -3.13 30.41
N PRO A 311 35.49 -3.90 30.39
CA PRO A 311 36.65 -3.61 29.57
C PRO A 311 36.31 -3.72 28.09
N GLU A 312 36.58 -2.65 27.32
CA GLU A 312 36.35 -2.57 25.89
C GLU A 312 37.12 -3.66 25.10
N PRO A 313 36.53 -4.20 24.01
CA PRO A 313 37.23 -5.13 23.12
C PRO A 313 38.33 -4.39 22.35
N ARG A 314 39.60 -4.76 22.58
CA ARG A 314 40.75 -4.22 21.83
C ARG A 314 40.66 -4.59 20.35
N ALA A 315 40.74 -3.58 19.48
CA ALA A 315 40.87 -3.74 18.03
C ALA A 315 42.17 -4.50 17.64
N PRO A 316 42.19 -5.21 16.49
CA PRO A 316 43.35 -6.02 16.08
C PRO A 316 44.46 -5.15 15.45
N ALA A 317 45.71 -5.36 15.88
CA ALA A 317 46.89 -4.73 15.30
C ALA A 317 47.30 -5.38 13.95
N PRO A 318 47.98 -4.64 13.04
CA PRO A 318 48.31 -5.15 11.71
C PRO A 318 49.64 -5.94 11.70
N ASN A 319 49.59 -7.08 11.01
CA ASN A 319 50.65 -7.82 10.31
C ASN A 319 52.07 -7.86 10.91
N TYR A 320 52.48 -9.04 11.37
CA TYR A 320 53.84 -9.53 11.20
C TYR A 320 53.85 -10.99 10.74
N ALA A 321 54.81 -11.30 9.87
CA ALA A 321 54.98 -12.57 9.19
C ALA A 321 55.61 -13.66 10.09
N LEU A 322 55.14 -14.89 9.87
CA LEU A 322 55.82 -16.20 9.91
C LEU A 322 57.01 -16.41 10.86
N THR A 323 56.92 -17.41 11.76
CA THR A 323 57.69 -18.68 11.71
C THR A 323 57.44 -19.61 12.92
N LEU A 324 56.93 -20.84 12.62
CA LEU A 324 57.20 -22.17 13.25
C LEU A 324 56.92 -22.42 14.78
N PRO A 325 56.83 -23.69 15.25
CA PRO A 325 56.23 -24.90 14.69
C PRO A 325 55.29 -25.69 15.67
N LEU A 326 54.61 -26.68 15.08
CA LEU A 326 53.81 -27.80 15.63
C LEU A 326 54.22 -28.40 17.00
N ARG A 327 53.25 -28.63 17.91
CA ARG A 327 52.77 -29.98 18.31
C ARG A 327 51.69 -30.01 19.42
N SER A 328 50.61 -30.73 19.09
CA SER A 328 49.78 -31.65 19.91
C SER A 328 49.18 -31.19 21.25
N LEU A 329 47.85 -31.13 21.33
CA LEU A 329 47.00 -32.25 21.76
C LEU A 329 45.51 -31.88 21.67
N SER A 330 44.78 -32.78 21.02
CA SER A 330 43.34 -32.87 20.91
C SER A 330 42.66 -33.14 22.25
N SER A 331 41.65 -32.35 22.61
CA SER A 331 40.32 -32.86 23.02
C SER A 331 39.37 -31.71 23.36
N LEU A 332 38.34 -31.52 22.52
CA LEU A 332 36.91 -31.45 22.87
C LEU A 332 36.18 -30.62 21.80
N VAL A 333 35.32 -31.32 21.07
CA VAL A 333 34.52 -30.86 19.95
C VAL A 333 33.30 -30.08 20.46
N SER A 334 32.95 -28.98 19.81
CA SER A 334 31.55 -28.63 19.53
C SER A 334 31.49 -27.90 18.19
N GLU A 335 30.72 -28.50 17.28
CA GLU A 335 30.52 -28.17 15.88
C GLU A 335 29.51 -27.01 15.76
N GLN A 336 29.96 -25.76 15.66
CA GLN A 336 29.06 -24.64 15.32
C GLN A 336 29.69 -23.49 14.53
N ASP A 337 31.02 -23.41 14.42
CA ASP A 337 31.68 -22.24 13.82
C ASP A 337 32.06 -22.37 12.33
N GLN A 338 31.66 -23.45 11.63
CA GLN A 338 31.90 -23.55 10.18
C GLN A 338 30.77 -22.97 9.30
N VAL A 339 29.60 -22.68 9.86
CA VAL A 339 28.42 -22.24 9.06
C VAL A 339 28.40 -20.71 8.83
N THR A 340 29.15 -19.92 9.61
CA THR A 340 29.04 -18.45 9.58
C THR A 340 29.93 -17.77 8.53
N SER A 341 31.03 -18.39 8.11
CA SER A 341 31.95 -17.80 7.11
C SER A 341 31.53 -18.05 5.66
N THR A 342 30.81 -19.15 5.38
CA THR A 342 30.28 -19.47 4.04
C THR A 342 29.06 -18.62 3.69
N ASN A 343 28.18 -18.37 4.68
CA ASN A 343 26.96 -17.59 4.48
C ASN A 343 27.25 -16.10 4.21
N ALA A 344 28.33 -15.56 4.80
CA ALA A 344 28.76 -14.19 4.53
C ALA A 344 29.32 -14.03 3.10
N ALA A 345 30.05 -15.03 2.60
CA ALA A 345 30.57 -15.03 1.23
C ALA A 345 29.44 -15.20 0.20
N GLU A 346 28.44 -16.06 0.48
CA GLU A 346 27.26 -16.22 -0.37
C GLU A 346 26.37 -14.97 -0.38
N ALA A 347 26.17 -14.30 0.77
CA ALA A 347 25.39 -13.06 0.84
C ALA A 347 26.03 -11.92 0.01
N VAL A 348 27.37 -11.80 0.04
CA VAL A 348 28.10 -10.83 -0.77
C VAL A 348 28.05 -11.17 -2.27
N ALA A 349 28.09 -12.46 -2.62
CA ALA A 349 27.93 -12.90 -4.02
C ALA A 349 26.53 -12.61 -4.56
N LEU A 350 25.49 -12.81 -3.74
CA LEU A 350 24.08 -12.59 -4.09
C LEU A 350 23.77 -11.08 -4.21
N ALA A 351 24.34 -10.26 -3.32
CA ALA A 351 24.25 -8.80 -3.42
C ALA A 351 24.92 -8.27 -4.70
N ASN A 352 26.12 -8.77 -5.03
CA ASN A 352 26.81 -8.38 -6.26
C ASN A 352 26.07 -8.85 -7.53
N ALA A 353 25.44 -10.03 -7.50
CA ALA A 353 24.60 -10.51 -8.60
C ALA A 353 23.34 -9.65 -8.79
N ALA A 354 22.69 -9.22 -7.71
CA ALA A 354 21.53 -8.32 -7.76
C ALA A 354 21.91 -6.94 -8.33
N VAL A 355 23.07 -6.40 -7.96
CA VAL A 355 23.60 -5.15 -8.52
C VAL A 355 23.93 -5.31 -10.01
N GLN A 356 24.46 -6.46 -10.43
CA GLN A 356 24.74 -6.75 -11.84
C GLN A 356 23.43 -6.88 -12.66
N ALA A 357 22.39 -7.49 -12.09
CA ALA A 357 21.06 -7.60 -12.71
C ALA A 357 20.39 -6.22 -12.85
N ALA A 358 20.52 -5.33 -11.86
CA ALA A 358 20.04 -3.95 -11.94
C ALA A 358 20.77 -3.15 -13.02
N ARG A 359 22.09 -3.33 -13.16
CA ARG A 359 22.88 -2.73 -14.26
C ARG A 359 22.46 -3.25 -15.64
N ASN A 360 22.14 -4.53 -15.77
CA ASN A 360 21.66 -5.14 -17.02
C ASN A 360 20.23 -4.68 -17.39
N ALA A 361 19.38 -4.38 -16.40
CA ALA A 361 18.06 -3.78 -16.65
C ALA A 361 18.17 -2.31 -17.10
N ALA A 362 19.11 -1.55 -16.52
CA ALA A 362 19.40 -0.17 -16.92
C ALA A 362 20.04 -0.07 -18.32
N SER A 363 20.86 -1.06 -18.73
CA SER A 363 21.38 -1.12 -20.10
C SER A 363 20.28 -1.48 -21.11
N PHE A 364 19.28 -2.28 -20.73
CA PHE A 364 18.10 -2.57 -21.56
C PHE A 364 17.18 -1.35 -21.74
N SER A 365 17.02 -0.49 -20.73
CA SER A 365 16.25 0.76 -20.86
C SER A 365 16.93 1.78 -21.76
N SER A 366 18.27 1.80 -21.80
CA SER A 366 19.06 2.60 -22.73
C SER A 366 18.84 2.18 -24.19
N VAL A 367 18.78 0.88 -24.46
CA VAL A 367 18.48 0.34 -25.81
C VAL A 367 17.02 0.61 -26.21
N LEU A 368 16.08 0.60 -25.27
CA LEU A 368 14.69 0.98 -25.51
C LEU A 368 14.55 2.48 -25.82
N ASN A 369 15.34 3.33 -25.17
CA ASN A 369 15.36 4.78 -25.43
C ASN A 369 15.95 5.15 -26.80
N LEU A 370 16.83 4.32 -27.35
CA LEU A 370 17.34 4.43 -28.74
C LEU A 370 16.32 4.01 -29.80
N ILE A 371 15.35 3.16 -29.43
CA ILE A 371 14.24 2.74 -30.31
C ILE A 371 13.11 3.77 -30.26
N THR A 372 12.88 4.42 -29.11
CA THR A 372 11.89 5.50 -28.97
C THR A 372 12.34 6.83 -29.57
N SER A 373 13.65 7.09 -29.64
CA SER A 373 14.17 8.31 -30.32
C SER A 373 13.93 8.30 -31.83
N SER A 374 13.69 7.13 -32.42
CA SER A 374 13.29 7.01 -33.84
C SER A 374 11.79 7.29 -34.06
N PHE A 375 11.01 7.43 -32.99
CA PHE A 375 9.56 7.66 -33.04
C PHE A 375 9.19 9.13 -32.72
N ASP A 376 10.03 9.84 -31.96
CA ASP A 376 9.82 11.24 -31.59
C ASP A 376 10.19 12.26 -32.70
N GLU A 377 10.92 11.87 -33.75
CA GLU A 377 11.21 12.75 -34.89
C GLU A 377 10.03 12.96 -35.86
N ILE A 378 8.89 12.29 -35.66
CA ILE A 378 7.69 12.43 -36.52
C ILE A 378 6.65 13.40 -35.91
N GLN A 379 6.85 13.91 -34.70
CA GLN A 379 5.85 14.75 -34.00
C GLN A 379 6.10 16.27 -34.04
N ASN A 380 7.17 16.74 -34.66
CA ASN A 380 7.42 18.18 -34.80
C ASN A 380 7.19 18.67 -36.23
N GLU A 381 5.95 18.60 -36.71
CA GLU A 381 5.39 19.61 -37.62
C GLU A 381 3.88 19.73 -37.36
N ASP A 382 3.50 20.80 -36.66
CA ASP A 382 2.12 21.24 -36.54
C ASP A 382 1.61 21.73 -37.89
N GLY A 383 0.70 20.96 -38.49
CA GLY A 383 -0.08 21.34 -39.66
C GLY A 383 -1.36 20.53 -39.71
N GLY A 384 -2.51 21.19 -39.56
CA GLY A 384 -3.82 20.58 -39.35
C GLY A 384 -4.21 19.49 -40.36
N ILE A 385 -4.88 18.44 -39.87
CA ILE A 385 -5.47 17.39 -40.71
C ILE A 385 -6.90 17.16 -40.27
N SER A 386 -7.78 18.02 -40.77
CA SER A 386 -9.20 17.76 -40.98
C SER A 386 -9.35 16.91 -42.25
N GLU A 387 -8.90 15.66 -42.24
CA GLU A 387 -8.97 14.79 -43.43
C GLU A 387 -8.80 13.32 -42.98
N LEU A 388 -9.85 12.70 -42.44
CA LEU A 388 -9.91 11.23 -42.25
C LEU A 388 -11.35 10.68 -42.14
N SER A 389 -12.36 11.47 -42.54
CA SER A 389 -13.77 11.06 -42.56
C SER A 389 -14.19 10.25 -43.79
N ASP A 390 -13.35 10.14 -44.83
CA ASP A 390 -13.84 9.75 -46.17
C ASP A 390 -13.40 8.35 -46.64
N LEU A 391 -12.73 7.55 -45.81
CA LEU A 391 -12.33 6.17 -46.17
C LEU A 391 -13.32 5.08 -45.72
N SER A 392 -14.48 5.46 -45.19
CA SER A 392 -15.52 4.50 -44.74
C SER A 392 -16.35 3.91 -45.91
N SER A 393 -16.21 4.44 -47.12
CA SER A 393 -17.12 4.12 -48.23
C SER A 393 -16.46 3.33 -49.37
N LEU A 394 -15.68 2.29 -49.09
CA LEU A 394 -15.16 1.42 -50.17
C LEU A 394 -14.83 -0.02 -49.75
N LEU A 395 -15.82 -0.80 -49.32
CA LEU A 395 -15.72 -2.27 -49.35
C LEU A 395 -17.10 -2.96 -49.37
N MET A 396 -17.85 -2.72 -50.45
CA MET A 396 -18.82 -3.69 -50.99
C MET A 396 -18.19 -4.33 -52.22
N ILE A 397 -17.55 -5.50 -52.07
CA ILE A 397 -17.20 -6.34 -53.21
C ILE A 397 -18.05 -7.61 -53.16
N ARG A 398 -19.00 -7.62 -54.10
CA ARG A 398 -19.84 -8.73 -54.52
C ARG A 398 -18.99 -9.90 -54.99
N SER A 399 -19.24 -11.07 -54.42
CA SER A 399 -18.83 -12.35 -54.99
C SER A 399 -19.79 -12.73 -56.14
N SER A 400 -19.40 -12.49 -57.39
CA SER A 400 -19.85 -13.28 -58.54
C SER A 400 -18.95 -14.52 -58.60
N GLY A 401 -19.36 -15.78 -58.45
CA GLY A 401 -20.63 -16.44 -58.70
C GLY A 401 -20.38 -17.51 -59.77
N VAL A 402 -20.57 -18.80 -59.43
CA VAL A 402 -20.86 -20.03 -60.26
C VAL A 402 -20.63 -21.25 -59.32
N ASN A 403 -21.48 -22.25 -59.06
CA ASN A 403 -22.87 -22.64 -59.36
C ASN A 403 -23.27 -23.67 -58.25
N ARG A 404 -24.38 -23.50 -57.50
CA ARG A 404 -25.74 -24.05 -57.73
C ARG A 404 -25.91 -25.58 -57.59
N ARG A 405 -26.56 -26.01 -56.48
CA ARG A 405 -27.71 -26.98 -56.36
C ARG A 405 -27.59 -27.96 -55.16
N ARG A 406 -28.20 -27.61 -54.02
CA ARG A 406 -29.31 -28.37 -53.40
C ARG A 406 -29.93 -27.57 -52.25
N ARG A 407 -31.27 -27.62 -52.22
CA ARG A 407 -32.21 -26.77 -51.50
C ARG A 407 -32.72 -27.52 -50.26
N LYS A 408 -33.07 -26.76 -49.23
CA LYS A 408 -34.16 -27.00 -48.25
C LYS A 408 -34.09 -28.27 -47.38
N GLN A 409 -33.59 -28.07 -46.16
CA GLN A 409 -34.07 -28.57 -44.85
C GLN A 409 -33.02 -28.03 -43.87
N ARG A 410 -33.26 -27.02 -43.03
CA ARG A 410 -34.27 -26.92 -41.99
C ARG A 410 -34.47 -25.44 -41.64
N ARG A 411 -35.72 -24.95 -41.75
CA ARG A 411 -36.24 -23.93 -40.83
C ARG A 411 -37.06 -24.70 -39.80
N LYS A 412 -36.66 -24.65 -38.53
CA LYS A 412 -37.51 -24.54 -37.33
C LYS A 412 -36.68 -24.84 -36.07
N ALA A 413 -36.90 -23.98 -35.06
CA ALA A 413 -36.27 -23.86 -33.73
C ALA A 413 -34.88 -23.19 -33.73
N LEU A 414 -34.64 -22.05 -33.07
CA LEU A 414 -35.43 -21.25 -32.12
C LEU A 414 -34.94 -19.78 -32.17
N LYS A 415 -35.87 -18.82 -32.09
CA LYS A 415 -35.66 -17.36 -31.98
C LYS A 415 -35.40 -16.95 -30.52
N PHE A 416 -34.78 -15.76 -30.32
CA PHE A 416 -34.79 -14.78 -29.20
C PHE A 416 -33.41 -14.07 -29.23
N PHE A 417 -33.17 -12.77 -29.47
CA PHE A 417 -33.92 -11.50 -29.40
C PHE A 417 -33.57 -10.55 -30.58
N ASP A 418 -34.47 -9.59 -30.84
CA ASP A 418 -34.51 -8.53 -31.89
C ASP A 418 -33.49 -7.39 -31.69
N GLU A 419 -32.92 -6.87 -32.78
CA GLU A 419 -33.14 -5.55 -33.45
C GLU A 419 -32.84 -4.30 -32.62
N GLU A 420 -31.91 -3.48 -33.14
CA GLU A 420 -32.05 -2.04 -33.02
C GLU A 420 -31.71 -1.35 -34.35
N ASP A 421 -32.65 -0.49 -34.72
CA ASP A 421 -32.78 0.24 -35.96
C ASP A 421 -31.84 1.44 -36.09
N ASP A 422 -31.58 1.70 -37.37
CA ASP A 422 -30.97 2.86 -37.98
C ASP A 422 -31.98 4.02 -38.02
N ASP A 423 -31.57 5.24 -37.65
CA ASP A 423 -32.33 6.46 -37.92
C ASP A 423 -31.37 7.56 -38.40
N GLY A 424 -31.42 7.82 -39.70
CA GLY A 424 -30.75 8.94 -40.36
C GLY A 424 -31.66 10.16 -40.54
N VAL A 425 -31.04 11.34 -40.68
CA VAL A 425 -31.68 12.57 -41.19
C VAL A 425 -30.68 13.32 -42.09
N GLY A 426 -31.01 13.49 -43.38
CA GLY A 426 -30.47 14.51 -44.31
C GLY A 426 -31.30 15.81 -44.23
N SER A 427 -31.00 16.95 -44.86
CA SER A 427 -30.25 17.23 -46.10
C SER A 427 -30.13 18.75 -46.31
N ARG A 428 -29.13 19.22 -47.08
CA ARG A 428 -29.12 20.44 -47.96
C ARG A 428 -27.77 20.48 -48.70
N SER A 429 -27.71 20.03 -49.96
CA SER A 429 -27.91 20.77 -51.24
C SER A 429 -26.64 21.50 -51.75
N GLU A 430 -26.08 20.88 -52.81
CA GLU A 430 -25.43 21.41 -54.03
C GLU A 430 -24.25 22.41 -53.95
N CYS A 431 -23.11 22.07 -54.57
CA CYS A 431 -22.78 22.43 -55.97
C CYS A 431 -21.35 21.95 -56.36
N MET A 432 -21.20 21.41 -57.58
CA MET A 432 -20.06 21.36 -58.54
C MET A 432 -18.59 21.43 -58.06
N GLU A 433 -17.57 20.95 -58.77
CA GLU A 433 -17.33 20.02 -59.88
C GLU A 433 -15.80 20.09 -60.09
N LYS A 434 -15.15 18.92 -60.19
CA LYS A 434 -13.80 18.66 -60.72
C LYS A 434 -12.64 19.59 -60.29
N GLN A 435 -11.63 18.96 -59.70
CA GLN A 435 -10.31 18.95 -60.35
C GLN A 435 -9.69 17.56 -60.27
N ARG A 436 -9.33 17.10 -61.47
CA ARG A 436 -8.76 15.80 -61.81
C ARG A 436 -7.25 15.91 -61.66
N TRP A 437 -6.68 15.21 -60.68
CA TRP A 437 -5.25 14.92 -60.66
C TRP A 437 -5.01 13.45 -60.97
N SER A 438 -4.65 13.21 -62.22
CA SER A 438 -3.75 12.10 -62.53
C SER A 438 -2.35 12.52 -62.09
N PHE A 439 -1.71 11.75 -61.21
CA PHE A 439 -0.26 11.73 -61.18
C PHE A 439 0.27 10.30 -61.21
N ARG A 440 1.28 10.16 -62.05
CA ARG A 440 1.85 8.95 -62.61
C ARG A 440 2.50 8.09 -61.54
N SER A 441 2.34 6.79 -61.74
CA SER A 441 3.23 5.76 -61.20
C SER A 441 4.68 6.08 -61.56
N SER A 442 5.52 6.18 -60.54
CA SER A 442 6.97 6.04 -60.68
C SER A 442 7.38 4.81 -59.91
N SER A 443 7.78 3.80 -60.67
CA SER A 443 8.28 2.52 -60.22
C SER A 443 9.67 2.65 -59.60
N SER A 444 9.81 2.28 -58.33
CA SER A 444 11.06 1.76 -57.77
C SER A 444 10.77 0.85 -56.56
N SER A 445 11.36 -0.35 -56.62
CA SER A 445 11.41 -1.43 -55.62
C SER A 445 10.08 -2.04 -55.17
N SER A 446 9.84 -3.27 -55.65
CA SER A 446 8.83 -4.23 -55.22
C SER A 446 8.73 -4.38 -53.70
N SER A 447 7.85 -3.61 -53.07
CA SER A 447 7.40 -3.83 -51.71
C SER A 447 6.31 -4.91 -51.76
N SER A 448 6.67 -6.12 -51.31
CA SER A 448 5.77 -7.26 -51.17
C SER A 448 4.45 -6.86 -50.51
N SER A 449 3.34 -7.42 -50.98
CA SER A 449 1.99 -7.09 -50.52
C SER A 449 1.88 -7.03 -48.99
N VAL A 450 1.36 -5.92 -48.48
CA VAL A 450 1.13 -5.64 -47.04
C VAL A 450 0.17 -6.64 -46.38
N TYR A 451 -0.50 -7.49 -47.17
CA TYR A 451 -1.49 -8.47 -46.71
C TYR A 451 -0.96 -9.89 -46.83
N LEU A 452 -1.23 -10.70 -45.82
CA LEU A 452 -0.97 -12.14 -45.83
C LEU A 452 -1.84 -12.84 -46.88
N THR A 453 -1.25 -13.80 -47.58
CA THR A 453 -2.00 -14.70 -48.46
C THR A 453 -2.76 -15.73 -47.62
N ALA A 454 -3.85 -16.29 -48.16
CA ALA A 454 -4.63 -17.33 -47.45
C ALA A 454 -3.79 -18.57 -47.07
N ARG A 455 -2.72 -18.86 -47.84
CA ARG A 455 -1.77 -19.93 -47.55
C ARG A 455 -0.88 -19.59 -46.35
N GLU A 456 -0.35 -18.37 -46.29
CA GLU A 456 0.44 -17.90 -45.15
C GLU A 456 -0.42 -17.76 -43.88
N GLU A 457 -1.66 -17.28 -44.01
CA GLU A 457 -2.63 -17.26 -42.90
C GLU A 457 -2.81 -18.67 -42.31
N ALA A 458 -2.96 -19.68 -43.18
CA ALA A 458 -3.10 -21.07 -42.77
C ALA A 458 -1.85 -21.60 -42.05
N GLU A 459 -0.66 -21.37 -42.62
CA GLU A 459 0.62 -21.81 -42.05
C GLU A 459 0.87 -21.17 -40.68
N PHE A 460 0.70 -19.86 -40.57
CA PHE A 460 0.90 -19.16 -39.30
C PHE A 460 -0.13 -19.57 -38.24
N SER A 461 -1.39 -19.76 -38.61
CA SER A 461 -2.41 -20.26 -37.67
C SER A 461 -2.08 -21.67 -37.15
N LEU A 462 -1.52 -22.54 -38.00
CA LEU A 462 -1.10 -23.89 -37.62
C LEU A 462 0.09 -23.86 -36.65
N ASN A 463 1.12 -23.06 -36.94
CA ASN A 463 2.28 -22.89 -36.06
C ASN A 463 1.86 -22.32 -34.69
N ILE A 464 0.91 -21.38 -34.66
CA ILE A 464 0.36 -20.84 -33.42
C ILE A 464 -0.41 -21.91 -32.63
N LYS A 465 -1.23 -22.72 -33.29
CA LYS A 465 -1.94 -23.86 -32.69
C LYS A 465 -0.98 -24.87 -32.07
N GLU A 466 0.08 -25.23 -32.79
CA GLU A 466 1.13 -26.11 -32.28
C GLU A 466 1.82 -25.50 -31.07
N GLY A 467 2.17 -24.21 -31.13
CA GLY A 467 2.76 -23.50 -29.99
C GLY A 467 1.88 -23.49 -28.75
N ALA A 468 0.58 -23.20 -28.90
CA ALA A 468 -0.38 -23.21 -27.80
C ALA A 468 -0.53 -24.62 -27.18
N ARG A 469 -0.49 -25.68 -27.99
CA ARG A 469 -0.49 -27.08 -27.50
C ARG A 469 0.75 -27.36 -26.64
N LEU A 470 1.92 -26.90 -27.07
CA LEU A 470 3.18 -27.08 -26.34
C LEU A 470 3.17 -26.31 -25.01
N GLU A 471 2.75 -25.03 -25.02
CA GLU A 471 2.62 -24.23 -23.79
C GLU A 471 1.59 -24.82 -22.80
N ALA A 472 0.49 -25.40 -23.30
CA ALA A 472 -0.48 -26.08 -22.45
C ALA A 472 0.12 -27.31 -21.76
N ALA A 473 0.98 -28.07 -22.46
CA ALA A 473 1.73 -29.17 -21.85
C ALA A 473 2.68 -28.66 -20.75
N ARG A 474 3.40 -27.56 -21.00
CA ARG A 474 4.27 -26.92 -19.99
C ARG A 474 3.49 -26.54 -18.73
N LYS A 475 2.31 -25.92 -18.88
CA LYS A 475 1.45 -25.51 -17.76
C LYS A 475 0.87 -26.69 -16.97
N ARG A 476 0.62 -27.84 -17.60
CA ARG A 476 0.15 -29.05 -16.90
C ARG A 476 1.21 -29.59 -15.96
N ILE A 477 2.45 -29.72 -16.45
CA ILE A 477 3.61 -30.15 -15.65
C ILE A 477 3.79 -29.22 -14.45
N TRP A 478 3.73 -27.91 -14.69
CA TRP A 478 3.79 -26.90 -13.63
C TRP A 478 2.68 -27.05 -12.59
N GLY A 479 1.44 -27.24 -13.04
CA GLY A 479 0.27 -27.35 -12.14
C GLY A 479 0.25 -28.61 -11.26
N GLU A 480 0.90 -29.69 -11.70
CA GLU A 480 1.04 -30.93 -10.92
C GLU A 480 2.08 -30.79 -9.79
N ARG A 481 3.03 -29.86 -9.92
CA ARG A 481 4.22 -29.69 -9.06
C ARG A 481 3.96 -28.80 -7.83
N ARG A 482 2.90 -29.06 -7.05
CA ARG A 482 2.40 -28.25 -5.90
C ARG A 482 3.40 -27.86 -4.78
N ARG A 483 4.71 -28.17 -4.85
CA ARG A 483 5.71 -27.94 -3.79
C ARG A 483 7.10 -27.44 -4.24
N GLU A 484 7.40 -27.31 -5.53
CA GLU A 484 8.71 -26.81 -6.01
C GLU A 484 8.53 -25.50 -6.76
N GLU A 485 9.33 -24.47 -6.43
CA GLU A 485 9.24 -23.10 -6.99
C GLU A 485 9.96 -22.94 -8.35
N ASP A 486 10.60 -24.00 -8.87
CA ASP A 486 11.48 -23.91 -10.05
C ASP A 486 10.80 -24.29 -11.37
N GLU A 487 10.76 -23.35 -12.33
CA GLU A 487 10.19 -23.51 -13.69
C GLU A 487 10.66 -24.81 -14.38
N PRO A 488 9.76 -25.52 -15.12
CA PRO A 488 10.10 -26.81 -15.71
C PRO A 488 11.21 -26.64 -16.76
N THR A 489 12.22 -27.49 -16.68
CA THR A 489 13.37 -27.43 -17.58
C THR A 489 12.93 -27.75 -19.01
N THR A 490 13.56 -27.15 -20.02
CA THR A 490 13.25 -27.43 -21.43
C THR A 490 13.43 -28.90 -21.81
N SER A 491 14.28 -29.66 -21.10
CA SER A 491 14.42 -31.11 -21.25
C SER A 491 13.18 -31.86 -20.77
N GLU A 492 12.73 -31.58 -19.55
CA GLU A 492 11.54 -32.18 -18.94
C GLU A 492 10.28 -31.87 -19.77
N TRP A 493 10.20 -30.64 -20.31
CA TRP A 493 9.12 -30.26 -21.21
C TRP A 493 9.15 -31.04 -22.54
N ALA A 494 10.33 -31.24 -23.11
CA ALA A 494 10.50 -32.01 -24.35
C ALA A 494 10.12 -33.50 -24.14
N GLU A 495 10.52 -34.08 -23.01
CA GLU A 495 10.15 -35.44 -22.60
C GLU A 495 8.64 -35.61 -22.46
N ALA A 496 7.97 -34.68 -21.78
CA ALA A 496 6.51 -34.74 -21.58
C ALA A 496 5.70 -34.68 -22.89
N VAL A 497 6.24 -34.03 -23.93
CA VAL A 497 5.61 -33.96 -25.26
C VAL A 497 6.04 -35.12 -26.17
N GLY A 498 7.11 -35.84 -25.83
CA GLY A 498 7.69 -36.88 -26.66
C GLY A 498 8.49 -36.33 -27.84
N MET A 499 9.12 -35.16 -27.69
CA MET A 499 9.93 -34.51 -28.73
C MET A 499 11.39 -34.37 -28.30
N LYS A 500 12.31 -34.27 -29.27
CA LYS A 500 13.69 -33.84 -28.99
C LYS A 500 13.70 -32.35 -28.61
N ARG A 501 14.59 -31.95 -27.69
CA ARG A 501 14.78 -30.55 -27.27
C ARG A 501 14.92 -29.58 -28.45
N SER A 502 15.73 -29.92 -29.44
CA SER A 502 15.94 -29.10 -30.64
C SER A 502 14.70 -28.98 -31.54
N ASN A 503 13.78 -29.95 -31.51
CA ASN A 503 12.52 -29.87 -32.25
C ASN A 503 11.54 -28.94 -31.52
N LEU A 504 11.47 -29.06 -30.20
CA LEU A 504 10.65 -28.20 -29.33
C LEU A 504 11.04 -26.73 -29.47
N GLU A 505 12.33 -26.42 -29.36
CA GLU A 505 12.86 -25.05 -29.50
C GLU A 505 12.55 -24.45 -30.88
N ARG A 506 12.66 -25.26 -31.96
CA ARG A 506 12.31 -24.82 -33.32
C ARG A 506 10.81 -24.59 -33.50
N ALA A 507 9.96 -25.44 -32.94
CA ALA A 507 8.51 -25.28 -32.99
C ALA A 507 8.09 -24.00 -32.24
N MET A 508 8.68 -23.74 -31.07
CA MET A 508 8.47 -22.51 -30.30
C MET A 508 8.91 -21.26 -31.04
N LEU A 509 10.09 -21.30 -31.68
CA LEU A 509 10.57 -20.19 -32.49
C LEU A 509 9.62 -19.88 -33.66
N ARG A 510 9.17 -20.90 -34.38
CA ARG A 510 8.20 -20.75 -35.48
C ARG A 510 6.87 -20.19 -34.99
N ALA A 511 6.37 -20.67 -33.85
CA ALA A 511 5.16 -20.15 -33.23
C ALA A 511 5.33 -18.66 -32.88
N SER A 512 6.43 -18.28 -32.24
CA SER A 512 6.73 -16.88 -31.88
C SER A 512 6.77 -15.97 -33.11
N GLN A 513 7.51 -16.37 -34.15
CA GLN A 513 7.59 -15.63 -35.41
C GLN A 513 6.21 -15.50 -36.09
N SER A 514 5.40 -16.57 -36.06
CA SER A 514 4.06 -16.57 -36.63
C SER A 514 3.11 -15.63 -35.88
N ARG A 515 3.21 -15.57 -34.53
CA ARG A 515 2.45 -14.64 -33.69
C ARG A 515 2.79 -13.18 -34.02
N GLU A 516 4.07 -12.88 -34.15
CA GLU A 516 4.54 -11.53 -34.49
C GLU A 516 4.06 -11.12 -35.88
N ARG A 517 4.21 -12.00 -36.88
CA ARG A 517 3.75 -11.75 -38.26
C ARG A 517 2.24 -11.50 -38.34
N ILE A 518 1.42 -12.33 -37.70
CA ILE A 518 -0.04 -12.10 -37.64
C ILE A 518 -0.35 -10.78 -36.93
N THR A 519 0.29 -10.49 -35.81
CA THR A 519 0.04 -9.27 -35.04
C THR A 519 0.35 -8.01 -35.86
N LEU A 520 1.49 -7.99 -36.57
CA LEU A 520 1.90 -6.86 -37.41
C LEU A 520 0.95 -6.68 -38.61
N SER A 521 0.60 -7.76 -39.31
CA SER A 521 -0.24 -7.70 -40.51
C SER A 521 -1.67 -7.24 -40.20
N TYR A 522 -2.27 -7.67 -39.07
CA TYR A 522 -3.63 -7.30 -38.70
C TYR A 522 -3.71 -6.15 -37.68
N ARG A 523 -2.60 -5.49 -37.36
CA ARG A 523 -2.57 -4.36 -36.42
C ARG A 523 -3.60 -3.29 -36.79
N ARG A 524 -3.72 -2.94 -38.08
CA ARG A 524 -4.69 -1.96 -38.57
C ARG A 524 -6.15 -2.37 -38.33
N LEU A 525 -6.46 -3.66 -38.46
CA LEU A 525 -7.77 -4.21 -38.16
C LEU A 525 -8.09 -4.12 -36.67
N VAL A 526 -7.11 -4.41 -35.81
CA VAL A 526 -7.30 -4.30 -34.35
C VAL A 526 -7.54 -2.85 -33.96
N VAL A 527 -6.75 -1.91 -34.50
CA VAL A 527 -6.91 -0.48 -34.24
C VAL A 527 -8.30 0.01 -34.67
N SER A 528 -8.76 -0.34 -35.87
CA SER A 528 -10.08 0.10 -36.36
C SER A 528 -11.26 -0.43 -35.54
N ILE A 529 -11.12 -1.60 -34.90
CA ILE A 529 -12.13 -2.12 -33.99
C ILE A 529 -12.03 -1.44 -32.62
N ALA A 530 -10.81 -1.19 -32.13
CA ALA A 530 -10.56 -0.59 -30.81
C ALA A 530 -11.00 0.88 -30.72
N THR A 531 -10.88 1.66 -31.80
CA THR A 531 -11.29 3.08 -31.82
C THR A 531 -12.76 3.27 -31.48
N ALA A 532 -13.64 2.32 -31.83
CA ALA A 532 -15.07 2.35 -31.46
C ALA A 532 -15.34 2.20 -29.94
N TYR A 533 -14.31 1.86 -29.14
CA TYR A 533 -14.41 1.69 -27.68
C TYR A 533 -13.59 2.73 -26.90
N GLN A 534 -13.00 3.71 -27.59
CA GLN A 534 -12.28 4.81 -26.94
C GLN A 534 -13.20 5.62 -26.03
N GLY A 535 -12.66 6.10 -24.90
CA GLY A 535 -13.42 6.92 -23.94
C GLY A 535 -14.33 6.15 -22.99
N LYS A 536 -14.31 4.81 -22.99
CA LYS A 536 -15.14 3.97 -22.10
C LYS A 536 -14.47 3.55 -20.80
N GLY A 537 -13.28 4.09 -20.49
CA GLY A 537 -12.57 3.88 -19.22
C GLY A 537 -11.16 3.27 -19.36
N LEU A 538 -10.84 2.66 -20.51
CA LEU A 538 -9.48 2.20 -20.82
C LEU A 538 -8.83 3.11 -21.86
N THR A 539 -7.50 3.19 -21.83
CA THR A 539 -6.73 3.93 -22.85
C THR A 539 -6.81 3.19 -24.20
N LEU A 540 -6.65 3.93 -25.31
CA LEU A 540 -6.65 3.32 -26.64
C LEU A 540 -5.54 2.27 -26.79
N GLN A 541 -4.37 2.50 -26.19
CA GLN A 541 -3.27 1.53 -26.17
C GLN A 541 -3.68 0.23 -25.47
N ASP A 542 -4.32 0.29 -24.31
CA ASP A 542 -4.79 -0.89 -23.60
C ASP A 542 -5.85 -1.66 -24.40
N LEU A 543 -6.77 -0.95 -25.05
CA LEU A 543 -7.78 -1.56 -25.92
C LEU A 543 -7.14 -2.28 -27.12
N ILE A 544 -6.08 -1.71 -27.72
CA ILE A 544 -5.33 -2.34 -28.81
C ILE A 544 -4.57 -3.57 -28.32
N GLN A 545 -3.97 -3.52 -27.12
CA GLN A 545 -3.27 -4.67 -26.54
C GLN A 545 -4.23 -5.84 -26.29
N GLU A 546 -5.38 -5.57 -25.67
CA GLU A 546 -6.41 -6.58 -25.42
C GLU A 546 -7.03 -7.11 -26.71
N GLY A 547 -7.25 -6.23 -27.69
CA GLY A 547 -7.68 -6.62 -29.03
C GLY A 547 -6.65 -7.52 -29.74
N SER A 548 -5.36 -7.27 -29.58
CA SER A 548 -4.27 -8.10 -30.14
C SER A 548 -4.22 -9.48 -29.49
N ILE A 549 -4.48 -9.56 -28.18
CA ILE A 549 -4.66 -10.85 -27.48
C ILE A 549 -5.88 -11.59 -28.05
N GLY A 550 -6.98 -10.88 -28.31
CA GLY A 550 -8.17 -11.42 -28.97
C GLY A 550 -7.89 -11.97 -30.37
N LEU A 551 -7.13 -11.23 -31.19
CA LEU A 551 -6.70 -11.67 -32.52
C LEU A 551 -5.91 -12.99 -32.45
N LEU A 552 -4.92 -13.08 -31.55
CA LEU A 552 -4.11 -14.30 -31.40
C LEU A 552 -4.95 -15.49 -30.94
N ARG A 553 -5.89 -15.29 -29.99
CA ARG A 553 -6.86 -16.34 -29.59
C ARG A 553 -7.76 -16.79 -30.74
N GLY A 554 -8.14 -15.86 -31.61
CA GLY A 554 -8.86 -16.17 -32.84
C GLY A 554 -8.01 -17.00 -33.80
N ALA A 555 -6.75 -16.62 -34.00
CA ALA A 555 -5.80 -17.36 -34.84
C ALA A 555 -5.53 -18.78 -34.32
N GLU A 556 -5.43 -18.97 -33.00
CA GLU A 556 -5.32 -20.30 -32.36
C GLU A 556 -6.51 -21.22 -32.68
N ARG A 557 -7.70 -20.68 -32.94
CA ARG A 557 -8.93 -21.46 -33.18
C ARG A 557 -9.38 -21.47 -34.63
N PHE A 558 -8.66 -20.78 -35.50
CA PHE A 558 -9.03 -20.61 -36.90
C PHE A 558 -8.74 -21.87 -37.72
N ASP A 559 -9.74 -22.35 -38.47
CA ASP A 559 -9.60 -23.52 -39.35
C ASP A 559 -9.60 -23.09 -40.83
N PRO A 560 -8.46 -23.18 -41.53
CA PRO A 560 -8.35 -22.74 -42.92
C PRO A 560 -9.20 -23.56 -43.90
N GLU A 561 -9.48 -24.82 -43.59
CA GLU A 561 -10.26 -25.74 -44.45
C GLU A 561 -11.70 -25.27 -44.67
N LYS A 562 -12.22 -24.40 -43.79
CA LYS A 562 -13.58 -23.85 -43.90
C LYS A 562 -13.71 -22.74 -44.96
N GLY A 563 -12.60 -22.28 -45.55
CA GLY A 563 -12.60 -21.35 -46.69
C GLY A 563 -12.94 -19.88 -46.36
N TYR A 564 -12.99 -19.51 -45.08
CA TYR A 564 -13.18 -18.12 -44.65
C TYR A 564 -11.84 -17.44 -44.38
N LYS A 565 -11.74 -16.12 -44.58
CA LYS A 565 -10.52 -15.35 -44.24
C LYS A 565 -10.35 -15.21 -42.73
N LEU A 566 -9.10 -15.17 -42.25
CA LEU A 566 -8.82 -15.01 -40.82
C LEU A 566 -9.43 -13.71 -40.25
N SER A 567 -9.40 -12.61 -41.01
CA SER A 567 -9.98 -11.31 -40.60
C SER A 567 -11.47 -11.39 -40.22
N THR A 568 -12.24 -12.22 -40.94
CA THR A 568 -13.68 -12.39 -40.69
C THR A 568 -13.93 -13.14 -39.40
N TYR A 569 -13.09 -14.15 -39.11
CA TYR A 569 -13.18 -14.94 -37.89
C TYR A 569 -12.66 -14.16 -36.67
N ALA A 570 -11.50 -13.51 -36.81
CA ALA A 570 -10.83 -12.77 -35.75
C ALA A 570 -11.63 -11.56 -35.24
N TYR A 571 -12.46 -10.93 -36.09
CA TYR A 571 -13.31 -9.80 -35.70
C TYR A 571 -14.08 -10.05 -34.38
N TRP A 572 -14.72 -11.21 -34.27
CA TRP A 572 -15.49 -11.58 -33.08
C TRP A 572 -14.62 -11.76 -31.84
N TRP A 573 -13.45 -12.38 -32.02
CA TRP A 573 -12.50 -12.59 -30.92
C TRP A 573 -11.86 -11.29 -30.43
N ILE A 574 -11.54 -10.38 -31.36
CA ILE A 574 -11.04 -9.03 -31.03
C ILE A 574 -12.11 -8.27 -30.24
N LYS A 575 -13.34 -8.20 -30.77
CA LYS A 575 -14.47 -7.53 -30.10
C LYS A 575 -14.73 -8.11 -28.70
N GLN A 576 -14.75 -9.44 -28.57
CA GLN A 576 -14.99 -10.11 -27.31
C GLN A 576 -13.88 -9.85 -26.28
N ALA A 577 -12.61 -9.85 -26.71
CA ALA A 577 -11.49 -9.56 -25.82
C ALA A 577 -11.55 -8.13 -25.29
N ILE A 578 -11.85 -7.16 -26.15
CA ILE A 578 -12.01 -5.75 -25.76
C ILE A 578 -13.17 -5.58 -24.76
N ILE A 579 -14.33 -6.19 -25.02
CA ILE A 579 -15.48 -6.10 -24.10
C ILE A 579 -15.14 -6.72 -22.73
N ARG A 580 -14.50 -7.89 -22.71
CA ARG A 580 -14.07 -8.52 -21.45
C ARG A 580 -13.02 -7.70 -20.71
N ALA A 581 -12.10 -7.07 -21.43
CA ALA A 581 -11.12 -6.19 -20.83
C ALA A 581 -11.81 -4.98 -20.20
N LEU A 582 -12.80 -4.40 -20.87
CA LEU A 582 -13.59 -3.30 -20.33
C LEU A 582 -14.31 -3.73 -19.04
N GLU A 583 -14.99 -4.87 -19.04
CA GLU A 583 -15.68 -5.39 -17.83
C GLU A 583 -14.72 -5.62 -16.65
N ASN A 584 -13.49 -6.10 -16.93
CA ASN A 584 -12.55 -6.50 -15.90
C ASN A 584 -11.64 -5.36 -15.42
N LYS A 585 -11.27 -4.43 -16.31
CA LYS A 585 -10.19 -3.45 -16.10
C LYS A 585 -10.62 -1.99 -16.23
N SER A 586 -11.83 -1.68 -16.73
CA SER A 586 -12.24 -0.26 -16.93
C SER A 586 -12.44 0.53 -15.63
N ARG A 587 -12.57 -0.16 -14.50
CA ARG A 587 -12.90 0.45 -13.20
C ARG A 587 -11.92 -0.04 -12.15
N THR A 588 -11.56 0.87 -11.24
CA THR A 588 -10.75 0.54 -10.05
C THR A 588 -11.45 -0.51 -9.18
N ILE A 589 -12.78 -0.40 -9.04
CA ILE A 589 -13.61 -1.38 -8.35
C ILE A 589 -14.32 -2.23 -9.40
N ARG A 590 -13.98 -3.51 -9.44
CA ARG A 590 -14.55 -4.48 -10.37
C ARG A 590 -16.03 -4.72 -10.06
N LEU A 591 -16.89 -4.55 -11.07
CA LEU A 591 -18.30 -4.90 -10.99
C LEU A 591 -18.56 -6.25 -11.67
N PRO A 592 -19.55 -7.03 -11.20
CA PRO A 592 -20.00 -8.23 -11.91
C PRO A 592 -20.48 -7.90 -13.33
N GLY A 593 -20.27 -8.80 -14.29
CA GLY A 593 -20.64 -8.56 -15.70
C GLY A 593 -22.12 -8.21 -15.91
N SER A 594 -23.03 -8.84 -15.16
CA SER A 594 -24.46 -8.53 -15.20
C SER A 594 -24.77 -7.07 -14.79
N MET A 595 -24.03 -6.52 -13.82
CA MET A 595 -24.18 -5.12 -13.43
C MET A 595 -23.62 -4.18 -14.51
N CYS A 596 -22.52 -4.54 -15.17
CA CYS A 596 -21.98 -3.77 -16.30
C CYS A 596 -22.97 -3.70 -17.47
N GLU A 597 -23.61 -4.83 -17.80
CA GLU A 597 -24.66 -4.89 -18.83
C GLU A 597 -25.86 -4.02 -18.45
N MET A 598 -26.27 -4.06 -17.18
CA MET A 598 -27.34 -3.21 -16.65
C MET A 598 -27.03 -1.72 -16.79
N VAL A 599 -25.82 -1.30 -16.41
CA VAL A 599 -25.37 0.08 -16.55
C VAL A 599 -25.36 0.53 -18.01
N ALA A 600 -24.95 -0.34 -18.94
CA ALA A 600 -24.99 -0.05 -20.37
C ALA A 600 -26.42 0.11 -20.90
N ARG A 601 -27.36 -0.76 -20.47
CA ARG A 601 -28.79 -0.64 -20.81
C ARG A 601 -29.39 0.65 -20.26
N ILE A 602 -29.07 1.00 -19.01
CA ILE A 602 -29.49 2.26 -18.38
C ILE A 602 -28.95 3.47 -19.16
N ALA A 603 -27.66 3.48 -19.52
CA ALA A 603 -27.07 4.58 -20.30
C ALA A 603 -27.74 4.75 -21.68
N LYS A 604 -28.14 3.64 -22.31
CA LYS A 604 -28.83 3.64 -23.60
C LYS A 604 -30.25 4.18 -23.50
N ALA A 605 -31.02 3.70 -22.53
CA ALA A 605 -32.36 4.21 -22.23
C ALA A 605 -32.30 5.70 -21.88
N ASN A 606 -31.32 6.10 -21.06
CA ASN A 606 -31.10 7.48 -20.70
C ASN A 606 -30.84 8.36 -21.93
N THR A 607 -29.98 7.92 -22.86
CA THR A 607 -29.71 8.64 -24.11
C THR A 607 -30.96 8.75 -25.00
N SER A 608 -31.73 7.67 -25.13
CA SER A 608 -32.96 7.64 -25.93
C SER A 608 -34.06 8.54 -25.35
N LEU A 609 -34.28 8.46 -24.04
CA LEU A 609 -35.25 9.31 -23.32
C LEU A 609 -34.83 10.77 -23.33
N THR A 610 -33.53 11.07 -23.16
CA THR A 610 -33.02 12.45 -23.24
C THR A 610 -33.30 13.04 -24.62
N ARG A 611 -33.11 12.27 -25.70
CA ARG A 611 -33.44 12.70 -27.06
C ARG A 611 -34.94 12.96 -27.26
N ARG A 612 -35.80 12.12 -26.68
CA ARG A 612 -37.27 12.24 -26.80
C ARG A 612 -37.86 13.36 -25.94
N LEU A 613 -37.37 13.51 -24.70
CA LEU A 613 -37.92 14.42 -23.70
C LEU A 613 -37.26 15.81 -23.72
N GLY A 614 -36.08 15.95 -24.33
CA GLY A 614 -35.30 17.20 -24.30
C GLY A 614 -34.79 17.60 -22.91
N ARG A 615 -34.98 16.74 -21.90
CA ARG A 615 -34.51 16.88 -20.53
C ARG A 615 -33.88 15.58 -20.04
N TRP A 616 -33.13 15.65 -18.94
CA TRP A 616 -32.66 14.45 -18.26
C TRP A 616 -33.85 13.64 -17.70
N PRO A 617 -33.94 12.33 -18.00
CA PRO A 617 -35.01 11.46 -17.53
C PRO A 617 -34.85 11.12 -16.05
N THR A 618 -35.98 10.84 -15.41
CA THR A 618 -36.04 10.38 -14.02
C THR A 618 -35.80 8.87 -13.93
N TYR A 619 -35.39 8.39 -12.74
CA TYR A 619 -35.16 6.95 -12.54
C TYR A 619 -36.40 6.09 -12.77
N ASP A 620 -37.60 6.63 -12.52
CA ASP A 620 -38.88 5.96 -12.75
C ASP A 620 -39.16 5.82 -14.25
N GLU A 621 -38.94 6.87 -15.04
CA GLU A 621 -39.08 6.85 -16.50
C GLU A 621 -38.08 5.87 -17.17
N ILE A 622 -36.88 5.77 -16.62
CA ILE A 622 -35.86 4.81 -17.07
C ILE A 622 -36.28 3.38 -16.73
N ALA A 623 -36.79 3.16 -15.51
CA ALA A 623 -37.28 1.87 -15.03
C ALA A 623 -38.43 1.35 -15.92
N ASP A 624 -39.39 2.22 -16.26
CA ASP A 624 -40.52 1.89 -17.12
C ASP A 624 -40.08 1.52 -18.55
N MET A 625 -39.08 2.23 -19.10
CA MET A 625 -38.56 1.93 -20.44
C MET A 625 -37.83 0.58 -20.49
N ILE A 626 -37.07 0.23 -19.45
CA ILE A 626 -36.25 -0.99 -19.40
C ILE A 626 -37.06 -2.20 -18.89
N GLY A 627 -38.17 -1.96 -18.19
CA GLY A 627 -39.02 -2.96 -17.55
C GLY A 627 -38.40 -3.54 -16.28
N ILE A 628 -37.71 -2.72 -15.49
CA ILE A 628 -36.99 -3.13 -14.28
C ILE A 628 -37.42 -2.24 -13.11
N ASP A 629 -37.38 -2.76 -11.89
CA ASP A 629 -37.70 -1.99 -10.69
C ASP A 629 -36.77 -0.79 -10.48
N VAL A 630 -37.34 0.32 -10.01
CA VAL A 630 -36.64 1.59 -9.75
C VAL A 630 -35.46 1.42 -8.79
N SER A 631 -35.58 0.52 -7.79
CA SER A 631 -34.51 0.27 -6.83
C SER A 631 -33.24 -0.29 -7.49
N ILE A 632 -33.39 -1.16 -8.49
CA ILE A 632 -32.27 -1.76 -9.22
C ILE A 632 -31.59 -0.70 -10.10
N VAL A 633 -32.37 0.18 -10.73
CA VAL A 633 -31.83 1.30 -11.53
C VAL A 633 -31.00 2.25 -10.65
N ARG A 634 -31.49 2.57 -9.44
CA ARG A 634 -30.75 3.39 -8.47
C ARG A 634 -29.46 2.71 -8.01
N LEU A 635 -29.53 1.44 -7.62
CA LEU A 635 -28.37 0.67 -7.19
C LEU A 635 -27.31 0.58 -8.29
N ALA A 636 -27.73 0.32 -9.53
CA ALA A 636 -26.84 0.28 -10.68
C ALA A 636 -26.21 1.65 -10.97
N SER A 637 -26.98 2.74 -10.86
CA SER A 637 -26.48 4.11 -11.03
C SER A 637 -25.48 4.49 -9.94
N GLU A 638 -25.72 4.12 -8.68
CA GLU A 638 -24.81 4.39 -7.55
C GLU A 638 -23.52 3.58 -7.64
N SER A 639 -23.65 2.29 -7.92
CA SER A 639 -22.51 1.38 -8.14
C SER A 639 -21.68 1.79 -9.36
N SER A 640 -22.26 2.56 -10.28
CA SER A 640 -21.58 3.02 -11.49
C SER A 640 -20.63 4.21 -11.30
N LYS A 641 -20.67 4.90 -10.15
CA LYS A 641 -19.84 6.08 -9.88
C LYS A 641 -18.35 5.73 -9.81
N SER A 642 -17.50 6.52 -10.46
CA SER A 642 -16.04 6.38 -10.36
C SER A 642 -15.57 6.88 -8.98
N PRO A 643 -14.59 6.21 -8.33
CA PRO A 643 -14.02 6.70 -7.09
C PRO A 643 -13.39 8.08 -7.31
N ILE A 644 -13.67 9.01 -6.42
CA ILE A 644 -13.12 10.37 -6.42
C ILE A 644 -12.02 10.40 -5.36
N SER A 645 -10.88 11.05 -5.66
CA SER A 645 -9.78 11.19 -4.70
C SER A 645 -10.23 12.00 -3.48
N LEU A 646 -9.78 11.60 -2.29
CA LEU A 646 -10.10 12.27 -1.03
C LEU A 646 -9.56 13.71 -0.98
N ASP A 647 -8.43 13.95 -1.66
CA ASP A 647 -7.77 15.28 -1.78
C ASP A 647 -8.41 16.15 -2.86
N GLN A 648 -9.28 15.58 -3.70
CA GLN A 648 -9.99 16.37 -4.68
C GLN A 648 -11.06 17.17 -3.95
N THR A 649 -10.82 18.47 -3.75
CA THR A 649 -11.85 19.39 -3.28
C THR A 649 -13.13 19.12 -4.06
N SER A 650 -14.23 18.90 -3.35
CA SER A 650 -15.54 18.55 -3.91
C SER A 650 -16.13 19.73 -4.68
N SER A 651 -15.46 20.16 -5.75
CA SER A 651 -15.85 21.24 -6.66
C SER A 651 -16.51 20.68 -7.93
N ARG A 652 -16.38 19.37 -8.19
CA ARG A 652 -17.00 18.68 -9.34
C ARG A 652 -18.39 18.09 -9.05
N LEU A 653 -19.20 18.80 -8.27
CA LEU A 653 -20.67 18.68 -8.34
C LEU A 653 -21.31 19.75 -9.26
N LEU A 654 -20.54 20.32 -10.19
CA LEU A 654 -21.02 21.29 -11.18
C LEU A 654 -20.71 20.86 -12.63
N HIS A 655 -20.98 19.60 -12.95
CA HIS A 655 -21.47 19.26 -14.29
C HIS A 655 -22.70 18.39 -14.12
N GLY A 656 -23.86 19.03 -14.00
CA GLY A 656 -25.15 18.37 -14.21
C GLY A 656 -26.24 18.57 -13.15
N CYS A 657 -26.02 19.29 -12.06
CA CYS A 657 -27.10 19.61 -11.11
C CYS A 657 -27.20 21.12 -10.88
N MET A 658 -28.42 21.63 -11.02
CA MET A 658 -28.80 23.03 -10.87
C MET A 658 -28.31 23.61 -9.53
N THR A 659 -27.94 24.88 -9.56
CA THR A 659 -27.55 25.67 -8.39
C THR A 659 -28.62 25.62 -7.30
N LEU A 660 -28.18 25.49 -6.04
CA LEU A 660 -29.01 25.51 -4.83
C LEU A 660 -29.79 26.83 -4.63
N GLN A 661 -29.55 27.85 -5.45
CA GLN A 661 -30.37 29.08 -5.52
C GLN A 661 -31.82 28.78 -5.95
N GLY A 662 -32.04 27.81 -6.87
CA GLY A 662 -33.38 27.47 -7.38
C GLY A 662 -34.23 26.61 -6.43
N ARG A 663 -33.63 26.04 -5.38
CA ARG A 663 -34.34 25.17 -4.41
C ARG A 663 -34.87 25.92 -3.20
N LEU A 664 -34.37 27.13 -2.94
CA LEU A 664 -34.84 28.02 -1.87
C LEU A 664 -36.06 28.87 -2.30
N GLU A 665 -36.18 29.25 -3.58
CA GLU A 665 -37.32 30.06 -4.05
C GLU A 665 -38.65 29.29 -4.17
N VAL A 666 -38.61 27.96 -4.31
CA VAL A 666 -39.85 27.15 -4.40
C VAL A 666 -40.42 26.84 -3.01
N LYS A 667 -39.60 26.84 -1.95
CA LYS A 667 -40.07 26.58 -0.57
C LYS A 667 -40.54 27.84 0.17
N THR A 668 -40.15 29.04 -0.26
CA THR A 668 -40.59 30.30 0.36
C THR A 668 -41.99 30.75 -0.07
N ASN A 669 -42.49 30.25 -1.20
CA ASN A 669 -43.84 30.59 -1.69
C ASN A 669 -44.97 29.69 -1.17
N ALA A 670 -44.66 28.60 -0.44
CA ALA A 670 -45.67 27.70 0.13
C ALA A 670 -46.02 27.99 1.61
N CYS A 671 -45.31 28.92 2.27
CA CYS A 671 -45.52 29.24 3.70
C CYS A 671 -45.91 30.71 3.96
N ARG A 672 -46.29 31.48 2.93
CA ARG A 672 -46.85 32.85 3.07
C ARG A 672 -48.38 32.85 3.14
N GLY A 673 -48.92 32.04 4.04
CA GLY A 673 -50.34 32.06 4.40
C GLY A 673 -50.46 31.85 5.90
N ALA A 674 -50.86 32.91 6.60
CA ALA A 674 -51.03 33.02 8.06
C ALA A 674 -49.74 33.22 8.87
N ILE A 675 -49.49 34.47 9.25
CA ILE A 675 -49.57 34.96 10.65
C ILE A 675 -49.13 36.43 10.63
N ASP A 676 -49.99 37.29 11.14
CA ASP A 676 -49.88 38.75 11.16
C ASP A 676 -48.63 39.25 11.89
N PHE A 677 -47.97 40.23 11.26
CA PHE A 677 -47.01 41.13 11.88
C PHE A 677 -47.78 42.22 12.64
N THR A 678 -47.83 42.16 13.96
CA THR A 678 -47.84 43.37 14.79
C THR A 678 -47.17 43.10 16.13
N LEU A 679 -46.37 44.08 16.56
CA LEU A 679 -45.79 44.32 17.88
C LEU A 679 -44.26 44.09 18.02
N ILE A 680 -43.55 45.22 17.91
CA ILE A 680 -42.63 45.75 18.94
C ILE A 680 -41.33 44.93 19.11
N SER A 681 -40.21 45.29 18.49
CA SER A 681 -39.31 46.40 18.90
C SER A 681 -39.12 46.53 20.41
N GLN A 682 -38.16 45.83 21.02
CA GLN A 682 -37.32 46.34 22.11
C GLN A 682 -36.30 45.25 22.50
N VAL A 683 -35.01 45.46 22.23
CA VAL A 683 -34.02 46.08 23.14
C VAL A 683 -33.26 45.02 23.96
N SER A 684 -31.93 45.10 23.79
CA SER A 684 -30.86 44.73 24.73
C SER A 684 -30.49 43.27 25.02
N ARG A 685 -29.28 42.95 24.53
CA ARG A 685 -28.22 42.24 25.28
C ARG A 685 -28.02 42.87 26.68
N PRO A 686 -27.59 42.12 27.69
CA PRO A 686 -26.24 41.53 27.73
C PRO A 686 -26.19 40.06 27.29
#